data_AF-A0A8C7P802-F1
#
_entry.id   AF-A0A8C7P802-F1
#
_cell.length_a   1.000
_cell.length_b   1.000
_cell.length_c   1.000
_cell.angle_alpha   90.00
_cell.angle_beta   90.00
_cell.angle_gamma   90.00
#
_symmetry.space_group_name_H-M   'P 1'
#
loop_
_entity.id
_entity.type
_entity.pdbx_description
1 polymer ?
#
loop_
_entity_poly.entity_id
_entity_poly.type
_entity_poly.pdbx_seq_one_letter_code
_entity_poly.pdbx_strand_id
1 'polypeptide(L)'
;MKGRSPGGDVPNLNLLSFSPCCQTRSLLGVFEEDAAAISNYSQKLFQAMNRIYDAQNELSAATHLTSKLLKEYEKQRFPLCSDDEVMSSTLQHFAKVIDELSSCHAVLSTQLADAMMFPITQFKERDLRAHVVIVITTHDMFLSTDHDMAINRYSRLSKRRDNEKVKGEVMEDVYTSRKKQHQTMMHYFTALNTLQYKKKIAILEPLLGYMQAQINFFKLGSENLTQQWEDFLTNIGTSVQNVRREMDGEVDVMQQTIQDLEQASDLLYMPDPDPSQVPVNRNLTRKAGYLYRRNKTGLVSSSWERQYFFTQGGNLMGQARGHVAGGLVMDIDNCSVMAVDCEDRRFCFQITSFDDMEFAHLLITLSCAPLLLQWIATINNISKRIYLSENPEEIAARVNQSALEAVTPSPSFQQRHESMRPTTQGRSRAVRTSSVSSVGSETASPALSVLSLDALVAPDTPIQFDIISPVSEEYAGQAKAAGQGRRTNPFGESGDTPPEESEDSILHQLFIVRFLGSMEVKNADSSDVIYETMRQILAARAIHNIFRMTESHLLVTCDCLKLIDPQTQVTRLRFPLSSVVVCSSHQENKRLFGFVLQTAEGRVDGRPVTVCYIFESNNDGEKICDSVGLAKQIAFHSEMDRKATEKKEEQDKAKEKQQEELSKQKQIEKDLEEQSRLIAASSRPTPPAPNADGQFLVLSKSQSEDSDAGPEGREKGESEA
;
A
#
# COMPACT_ATOMS: atom_id res chain seq x y z
N MET A 1 49.95 56.00 -2.17
CA MET A 1 50.38 54.73 -1.56
C MET A 1 49.23 53.72 -1.67
N LYS A 2 49.23 52.87 -2.70
CA LYS A 2 48.23 51.79 -2.86
C LYS A 2 48.88 50.48 -2.42
N GLY A 3 48.35 49.89 -1.35
CA GLY A 3 48.81 48.61 -0.81
C GLY A 3 48.51 47.47 -1.77
N ARG A 4 49.57 46.84 -2.29
CA ARG A 4 49.50 45.50 -2.88
C ARG A 4 49.18 44.51 -1.76
N SER A 5 48.10 43.75 -1.93
CA SER A 5 47.86 42.52 -1.18
C SER A 5 48.97 41.51 -1.55
N PRO A 6 49.60 40.80 -0.58
CA PRO A 6 50.63 39.82 -0.86
C PRO A 6 49.96 38.54 -1.38
N GLY A 7 49.58 38.54 -2.65
CA GLY A 7 49.34 37.30 -3.36
C GLY A 7 50.65 36.53 -3.42
N GLY A 8 50.72 35.41 -2.71
CA GLY A 8 51.79 34.42 -2.83
C GLY A 8 51.71 33.73 -4.18
N ASP A 9 51.93 34.50 -5.24
CA ASP A 9 52.25 33.93 -6.54
C ASP A 9 53.69 33.41 -6.44
N VAL A 10 53.97 32.22 -6.97
CA VAL A 10 55.37 31.89 -7.29
C VAL A 10 55.82 33.06 -8.17
N PRO A 11 56.86 33.84 -7.79
CA PRO A 11 57.31 34.91 -8.65
C PRO A 11 57.55 34.32 -10.04
N ASN A 12 57.34 35.10 -11.10
CA ASN A 12 57.87 34.80 -12.43
C ASN A 12 59.41 34.83 -12.37
N LEU A 13 60.00 34.03 -11.48
CA LEU A 13 61.40 33.92 -11.12
C LEU A 13 62.05 33.17 -12.26
N ASN A 14 62.54 33.94 -13.23
CA ASN A 14 63.42 33.50 -14.30
C ASN A 14 62.99 32.16 -14.94
N LEU A 15 61.84 32.14 -15.63
CA LEU A 15 61.53 31.09 -16.60
C LEU A 15 62.66 30.86 -17.64
N LEU A 16 63.60 31.80 -17.75
CA LEU A 16 64.76 31.77 -18.64
C LEU A 16 66.01 31.10 -18.05
N SER A 17 66.11 30.89 -16.73
CA SER A 17 67.24 30.13 -16.18
C SER A 17 66.93 28.64 -16.31
N PHE A 18 67.52 27.99 -17.31
CA PHE A 18 67.41 26.55 -17.61
C PHE A 18 67.87 25.60 -16.48
N SER A 19 68.19 26.11 -15.29
CA SER A 19 68.61 25.35 -14.13
C SER A 19 67.76 25.76 -12.91
N PRO A 20 67.10 24.81 -12.22
CA PRO A 20 66.40 25.09 -10.99
C PRO A 20 67.42 25.54 -9.93
N CYS A 21 67.55 26.84 -9.70
CA CYS A 21 68.43 27.32 -8.64
C CYS A 21 67.89 26.80 -7.29
N CYS A 22 68.77 26.61 -6.30
CA CYS A 22 68.38 26.08 -4.99
C CYS A 22 67.25 26.91 -4.34
N GLN A 23 67.16 28.21 -4.65
CA GLN A 23 66.11 29.09 -4.16
C GLN A 23 64.74 28.77 -4.77
N THR A 24 64.67 28.48 -6.08
CA THR A 24 63.43 28.06 -6.74
C THR A 24 62.93 26.73 -6.18
N ARG A 25 63.83 25.79 -5.87
CA ARG A 25 63.48 24.52 -5.25
C ARG A 25 62.97 24.70 -3.82
N SER A 26 63.61 25.57 -3.04
CA SER A 26 63.15 25.89 -1.69
C SER A 26 61.75 26.53 -1.69
N LEU A 27 61.48 27.44 -2.64
CA LEU A 27 60.17 28.06 -2.77
C LEU A 27 59.11 27.03 -3.20
N LEU A 28 59.46 26.12 -4.11
CA LEU A 28 58.57 25.04 -4.54
C LEU A 28 58.12 24.15 -3.36
N GLY A 29 59.05 23.80 -2.46
CA GLY A 29 58.74 23.06 -1.24
C GLY A 29 57.70 23.76 -0.36
N VAL A 30 57.74 25.09 -0.27
CA VAL A 30 56.72 25.86 0.49
C VAL A 30 55.33 25.74 -0.16
N PHE A 31 55.25 25.74 -1.49
CA PHE A 31 53.98 25.53 -2.20
C PHE A 31 53.47 24.09 -2.06
N GLU A 32 54.37 23.10 -2.04
CA GLU A 32 54.04 21.69 -1.75
C GLU A 32 53.49 21.52 -0.32
N GLU A 33 54.09 22.17 0.67
CA GLU A 33 53.61 22.18 2.05
C GLU A 33 52.23 22.84 2.19
N ASP A 34 52.01 24.00 1.56
CA ASP A 34 50.69 24.66 1.52
C ASP A 34 49.63 23.78 0.83
N ALA A 35 50.00 23.11 -0.28
CA ALA A 35 49.13 22.18 -0.98
C ALA A 35 48.74 20.96 -0.11
N ALA A 36 49.68 20.43 0.67
CA ALA A 36 49.41 19.36 1.63
C ALA A 36 48.50 19.85 2.78
N ALA A 37 48.75 21.05 3.30
CA ALA A 37 47.95 21.65 4.37
C ALA A 37 46.50 21.90 3.92
N ILE A 38 46.29 22.46 2.72
CA ILE A 38 44.93 22.69 2.18
C ILE A 38 44.21 21.37 1.88
N SER A 39 44.92 20.34 1.42
CA SER A 39 44.35 19.01 1.22
C SER A 39 43.80 18.45 2.54
N ASN A 40 44.62 18.47 3.60
CA ASN A 40 44.21 18.01 4.93
C ASN A 40 43.05 18.83 5.51
N TYR A 41 43.07 20.15 5.34
CA TYR A 41 41.99 21.02 5.81
C TYR A 41 40.67 20.77 5.05
N SER A 42 40.73 20.70 3.73
CA SER A 42 39.56 20.47 2.87
C SER A 42 38.91 19.11 3.14
N GLN A 43 39.70 18.07 3.46
CA GLN A 43 39.20 16.77 3.86
C GLN A 43 38.41 16.84 5.18
N LYS A 44 38.89 17.61 6.17
CA LYS A 44 38.16 17.83 7.43
C LYS A 44 36.88 18.62 7.20
N LEU A 45 36.93 19.65 6.36
CA LEU A 45 35.76 20.46 6.01
C LEU A 45 34.70 19.62 5.28
N PHE A 46 35.13 18.81 4.31
CA PHE A 46 34.28 17.83 3.61
C PHE A 46 33.57 16.90 4.59
N GLN A 47 34.30 16.33 5.56
CA GLN A 47 33.69 15.43 6.56
C GLN A 47 32.64 16.16 7.42
N ALA A 48 32.90 17.41 7.81
CA ALA A 48 31.93 18.20 8.56
C ALA A 48 30.67 18.50 7.73
N MET A 49 30.83 18.94 6.48
CA MET A 49 29.73 19.21 5.56
C MET A 49 28.93 17.94 5.23
N ASN A 50 29.59 16.80 5.05
CA ASN A 50 28.93 15.52 4.82
C ASN A 50 28.05 15.13 6.01
N ARG A 51 28.54 15.31 7.24
CA ARG A 51 27.74 15.04 8.45
C ARG A 51 26.51 15.94 8.54
N ILE A 52 26.60 17.21 8.12
CA ILE A 52 25.45 18.11 8.04
C ILE A 52 24.43 17.59 7.03
N TYR A 53 24.91 17.22 5.83
CA TYR A 53 24.06 16.69 4.76
C TYR A 53 23.35 15.39 5.18
N ASP A 54 24.09 14.43 5.76
CA ASP A 54 23.53 13.17 6.24
C ASP A 54 22.48 13.39 7.33
N ALA A 55 22.76 14.26 8.30
CA ALA A 55 21.81 14.60 9.36
C ALA A 55 20.54 15.26 8.80
N GLN A 56 20.67 16.10 7.77
CA GLN A 56 19.53 16.75 7.12
C GLN A 56 18.66 15.76 6.35
N ASN A 57 19.27 14.78 5.68
CA ASN A 57 18.55 13.66 5.05
C ASN A 57 17.81 12.81 6.08
N GLU A 58 18.46 12.45 7.19
CA GLU A 58 17.85 11.65 8.25
C GLU A 58 16.66 12.40 8.88
N LEU A 59 16.79 13.71 9.10
CA LEU A 59 15.70 14.54 9.61
C LEU A 59 14.49 14.56 8.66
N SER A 60 14.72 14.65 7.34
CA SER A 60 13.65 14.55 6.34
C SER A 60 12.94 13.19 6.42
N ALA A 61 13.71 12.10 6.45
CA ALA A 61 13.16 10.74 6.51
C ALA A 61 12.35 10.48 7.79
N ALA A 62 12.88 10.87 8.95
CA ALA A 62 12.20 10.71 10.24
C ALA A 62 10.91 11.53 10.33
N THR A 63 10.93 12.76 9.78
CA THR A 63 9.75 13.64 9.75
C THR A 63 8.66 13.04 8.85
N HIS A 64 9.02 12.55 7.67
CA HIS A 64 8.08 11.87 6.78
C HIS A 64 7.48 10.62 7.42
N LEU A 65 8.30 9.79 8.07
CA LEU A 65 7.85 8.59 8.76
C LEU A 65 6.85 8.94 9.88
N THR A 66 7.09 10.03 10.61
CA THR A 66 6.18 10.51 11.64
C THR A 66 4.82 10.88 11.04
N SER A 67 4.79 11.64 9.93
CA SER A 67 3.55 11.95 9.22
C SER A 67 2.82 10.69 8.77
N LYS A 68 3.54 9.71 8.22
CA LYS A 68 2.98 8.44 7.78
C LYS A 68 2.30 7.67 8.92
N LEU A 69 2.96 7.54 10.07
CA LEU A 69 2.40 6.83 11.23
C LEU A 69 1.14 7.52 11.77
N LEU A 70 1.09 8.86 11.76
CA LEU A 70 -0.10 9.61 12.15
C LEU A 70 -1.28 9.33 11.19
N LYS A 71 -1.03 9.26 9.88
CA LYS A 71 -2.05 8.89 8.88
C LYS A 71 -2.52 7.43 8.99
N GLU A 72 -1.68 6.55 9.52
CA GLU A 72 -2.00 5.13 9.72
C GLU A 72 -2.85 4.88 10.97
N TYR A 73 -2.91 5.82 11.91
CA TYR A 73 -3.72 5.69 13.13
C TYR A 73 -5.19 5.35 12.84
N GLU A 74 -5.82 6.03 11.87
CA GLU A 74 -7.21 5.80 11.47
C GLU A 74 -7.44 4.40 10.88
N LYS A 75 -6.40 3.79 10.31
CA LYS A 75 -6.48 2.44 9.73
C LYS A 75 -6.36 1.35 10.80
N GLN A 76 -5.87 1.70 11.97
CA GLN A 76 -5.64 0.75 13.05
C GLN A 76 -6.98 0.40 13.72
N ARG A 77 -7.30 -0.90 13.79
CA ARG A 77 -8.52 -1.38 14.46
C ARG A 77 -8.31 -1.43 15.97
N PHE A 78 -8.78 -0.42 16.68
CA PHE A 78 -8.81 -0.39 18.14
C PHE A 78 -10.14 -0.94 18.66
N PRO A 79 -10.17 -2.04 19.43
CA PRO A 79 -11.42 -2.69 19.86
C PRO A 79 -12.37 -1.84 20.71
N LEU A 80 -11.84 -0.78 21.32
CA LEU A 80 -12.54 0.10 22.25
C LEU A 80 -12.62 1.56 21.77
N CYS A 81 -11.99 1.88 20.63
CA CYS A 81 -12.09 3.21 20.08
C CYS A 81 -13.44 3.29 19.37
N SER A 82 -14.31 4.19 19.83
CA SER A 82 -15.40 4.68 18.98
C SER A 82 -14.80 5.40 17.78
N ASP A 83 -15.60 5.62 16.73
CA ASP A 83 -15.27 6.55 15.64
C ASP A 83 -15.13 7.97 16.21
N ASP A 84 -14.03 8.25 16.90
CA ASP A 84 -13.69 9.56 17.42
C ASP A 84 -13.15 10.40 16.26
N GLU A 85 -14.11 10.95 15.51
CA GLU A 85 -13.86 11.85 14.38
C GLU A 85 -12.96 13.03 14.80
N VAL A 86 -13.01 13.47 16.07
CA VAL A 86 -12.22 14.60 16.56
C VAL A 86 -10.75 14.20 16.72
N MET A 87 -10.46 13.04 17.30
CA MET A 87 -9.08 12.53 17.40
C MET A 87 -8.50 12.26 16.01
N SER A 88 -9.25 11.56 15.14
CA SER A 88 -8.80 11.26 13.79
C SER A 88 -8.51 12.53 12.99
N SER A 89 -9.44 13.48 12.95
CA SER A 89 -9.25 14.75 12.24
C SER A 89 -8.10 15.60 12.79
N THR A 90 -7.88 15.58 14.10
CA THR A 90 -6.75 16.26 14.75
C THR A 90 -5.41 15.65 14.30
N LEU A 91 -5.29 14.33 14.33
CA LEU A 91 -4.06 13.63 13.90
C LEU A 91 -3.79 13.82 12.41
N GLN A 92 -4.83 13.84 11.56
CA GLN A 92 -4.69 14.14 10.13
C GLN A 92 -4.19 15.57 9.90
N HIS A 93 -4.63 16.55 10.69
CA HIS A 93 -4.10 17.92 10.63
C HIS A 93 -2.63 17.99 11.01
N PHE A 94 -2.21 17.34 12.10
CA PHE A 94 -0.79 17.23 12.46
C PHE A 94 0.02 16.56 11.35
N ALA A 95 -0.49 15.45 10.80
CA ALA A 95 0.19 14.71 9.76
C ALA A 95 0.44 15.56 8.52
N LYS A 96 -0.53 16.38 8.11
CA LYS A 96 -0.40 17.30 6.97
C LYS A 96 0.74 18.30 7.16
N VAL A 97 0.77 19.02 8.28
CA VAL A 97 1.81 20.02 8.56
C VAL A 97 3.19 19.38 8.69
N ILE A 98 3.28 18.20 9.32
CA ILE A 98 4.54 17.45 9.42
C ILE A 98 5.03 16.99 8.03
N ASP A 99 4.14 16.64 7.11
CA ASP A 99 4.49 16.26 5.73
C ASP A 99 5.02 17.46 4.93
N GLU A 100 4.43 18.64 5.14
CA GLU A 100 4.92 19.90 4.57
C GLU A 100 6.32 20.25 5.10
N LEU A 101 6.56 20.09 6.41
CA LEU A 101 7.89 20.25 7.01
C LEU A 101 8.91 19.24 6.48
N SER A 102 8.49 17.98 6.30
CA SER A 102 9.31 16.95 5.67
C SER A 102 9.73 17.36 4.26
N SER A 103 8.80 17.94 3.49
CA SER A 103 9.05 18.45 2.14
C SER A 103 10.07 19.61 2.15
N CYS A 104 9.97 20.53 3.11
CA CYS A 104 10.98 21.58 3.31
C CYS A 104 12.37 20.99 3.57
N HIS A 105 12.45 19.96 4.42
CA HIS A 105 13.71 19.27 4.72
C HIS A 105 14.29 18.54 3.50
N ALA A 106 13.45 17.91 2.68
CA ALA A 106 13.88 17.25 1.44
C ALA A 106 14.43 18.25 0.42
N VAL A 107 13.77 19.41 0.26
CA VAL A 107 14.25 20.50 -0.60
C VAL A 107 15.60 21.04 -0.10
N LEU A 108 15.75 21.24 1.21
CA LEU A 108 17.02 21.66 1.80
C LEU A 108 18.12 20.62 1.53
N SER A 109 17.84 19.33 1.71
CA SER A 109 18.78 18.26 1.40
C SER A 109 19.28 18.33 -0.04
N THR A 110 18.38 18.47 -1.03
CA THR A 110 18.78 18.59 -2.44
C THR A 110 19.66 19.81 -2.67
N GLN A 111 19.31 20.97 -2.10
CA GLN A 111 20.13 22.17 -2.21
C GLN A 111 21.52 22.00 -1.56
N LEU A 112 21.60 21.30 -0.43
CA LEU A 112 22.89 20.98 0.21
C LEU A 112 23.73 20.01 -0.62
N ALA A 113 23.12 19.03 -1.29
CA ALA A 113 23.83 18.13 -2.19
C ALA A 113 24.48 18.92 -3.34
N ASP A 114 23.70 19.78 -4.00
CA ASP A 114 24.12 20.46 -5.23
C ASP A 114 25.03 21.67 -4.96
N ALA A 115 24.70 22.48 -3.94
CA ALA A 115 25.37 23.77 -3.72
C ALA A 115 26.49 23.70 -2.66
N MET A 116 26.48 22.70 -1.77
CA MET A 116 27.52 22.53 -0.74
C MET A 116 28.38 21.31 -1.01
N MET A 117 27.79 20.12 -1.14
CA MET A 117 28.54 18.86 -1.24
C MET A 117 29.20 18.67 -2.60
N PHE A 118 28.53 19.01 -3.70
CA PHE A 118 29.08 18.83 -5.04
C PHE A 118 30.38 19.64 -5.26
N PRO A 119 30.48 20.95 -4.96
CA PRO A 119 31.71 21.72 -5.21
C PRO A 119 32.90 21.25 -4.35
N ILE A 120 32.68 20.93 -3.06
CA ILE A 120 33.76 20.43 -2.18
C ILE A 120 34.21 19.02 -2.58
N THR A 121 33.29 18.18 -3.05
CA THR A 121 33.61 16.85 -3.59
C THR A 121 34.42 16.99 -4.88
N GLN A 122 33.99 17.87 -5.80
CA GLN A 122 34.71 18.13 -7.04
C GLN A 122 36.13 18.64 -6.77
N PHE A 123 36.31 19.55 -5.80
CA PHE A 123 37.64 20.02 -5.42
C PHE A 123 38.51 18.89 -4.89
N LYS A 124 37.98 18.02 -4.01
CA LYS A 124 38.70 16.89 -3.46
C LYS A 124 39.07 15.83 -4.52
N GLU A 125 38.11 15.46 -5.35
CA GLU A 125 38.25 14.33 -6.26
C GLU A 125 38.87 14.67 -7.60
N ARG A 126 38.63 15.88 -8.11
CA ARG A 126 39.17 16.32 -9.40
C ARG A 126 40.42 17.15 -9.19
N ASP A 127 40.31 18.23 -8.42
CA ASP A 127 41.40 19.20 -8.35
C ASP A 127 42.54 18.69 -7.46
N LEU A 128 42.25 18.24 -6.24
CA LEU A 128 43.26 17.70 -5.33
C LEU A 128 43.79 16.33 -5.77
N ARG A 129 42.96 15.42 -6.29
CA ARG A 129 43.45 14.13 -6.82
C ARG A 129 44.30 14.33 -8.07
N ALA A 130 43.90 15.17 -9.01
CA ALA A 130 44.76 15.52 -10.15
C ALA A 130 46.04 16.22 -9.69
N HIS A 131 45.98 17.10 -8.68
CA HIS A 131 47.17 17.71 -8.10
C HIS A 131 48.06 16.69 -7.39
N VAL A 132 47.54 15.77 -6.58
CA VAL A 132 48.34 14.76 -5.87
C VAL A 132 48.94 13.75 -6.85
N VAL A 133 48.21 13.33 -7.89
CA VAL A 133 48.74 12.46 -8.94
C VAL A 133 49.81 13.19 -9.74
N ILE A 134 49.58 14.45 -10.13
CA ILE A 134 50.62 15.27 -10.78
C ILE A 134 51.79 15.47 -9.84
N VAL A 135 51.60 15.85 -8.57
CA VAL A 135 52.68 16.03 -7.58
C VAL A 135 53.46 14.73 -7.43
N ILE A 136 52.85 13.56 -7.25
CA ILE A 136 53.60 12.30 -7.07
C ILE A 136 54.34 11.92 -8.37
N THR A 137 53.65 11.93 -9.53
CA THR A 137 54.27 11.57 -10.82
C THR A 137 55.31 12.59 -11.28
N THR A 138 55.11 13.87 -10.99
CA THR A 138 56.05 14.94 -11.33
C THR A 138 57.10 15.16 -10.27
N HIS A 139 56.91 14.81 -9.00
CA HIS A 139 57.96 14.78 -7.99
C HIS A 139 58.91 13.62 -8.25
N ASP A 140 58.40 12.44 -8.65
CA ASP A 140 59.23 11.34 -9.17
C ASP A 140 59.95 11.71 -10.48
N MET A 141 59.30 12.46 -11.39
CA MET A 141 59.98 13.01 -12.58
C MET A 141 60.82 14.27 -12.30
N PHE A 142 60.66 14.95 -11.17
CA PHE A 142 61.46 16.11 -10.76
C PHE A 142 62.74 15.63 -10.08
N LEU A 143 62.63 14.53 -9.35
CA LEU A 143 63.71 13.61 -9.01
C LEU A 143 64.20 12.81 -10.21
N SER A 144 63.76 13.09 -11.45
CA SER A 144 64.22 12.37 -12.64
C SER A 144 65.73 12.37 -12.63
N THR A 145 66.23 11.22 -12.20
CA THR A 145 67.60 10.83 -12.31
C THR A 145 67.99 10.88 -13.78
N ASP A 146 67.06 10.91 -14.73
CA ASP A 146 67.39 10.92 -16.16
C ASP A 146 68.12 12.19 -16.58
N HIS A 147 67.69 13.40 -16.17
CA HIS A 147 68.46 14.61 -16.51
C HIS A 147 69.80 14.63 -15.76
N ASP A 148 69.79 14.32 -14.47
CA ASP A 148 71.00 14.27 -13.65
C ASP A 148 71.97 13.17 -14.11
N MET A 149 71.49 12.03 -14.60
CA MET A 149 72.26 10.94 -15.17
C MET A 149 72.76 11.29 -16.57
N ALA A 150 71.92 11.90 -17.42
CA ALA A 150 72.32 12.34 -18.75
C ALA A 150 73.42 13.38 -18.66
N ILE A 151 73.28 14.38 -17.77
CA ILE A 151 74.30 15.42 -17.58
C ILE A 151 75.57 14.85 -16.92
N ASN A 152 75.46 13.87 -16.02
CA ASN A 152 76.61 13.16 -15.45
C ASN A 152 77.32 12.24 -16.47
N ARG A 153 76.59 11.63 -17.41
CA ARG A 153 77.18 10.87 -18.52
C ARG A 153 77.91 11.80 -19.49
N TYR A 154 77.28 12.93 -19.81
CA TYR A 154 77.88 13.98 -20.64
C TYR A 154 79.16 14.56 -20.02
N SER A 155 79.17 14.82 -18.71
CA SER A 155 80.35 15.36 -18.01
C SER A 155 81.54 14.40 -17.97
N ARG A 156 81.30 13.09 -18.12
CA ARG A 156 82.32 12.03 -18.17
C ARG A 156 82.88 11.77 -19.57
N LEU A 157 82.43 12.48 -20.60
CA LEU A 157 82.98 12.35 -21.95
C LEU A 157 84.49 12.67 -21.96
N SER A 158 85.27 11.83 -22.63
CA SER A 158 86.73 11.96 -22.67
C SER A 158 87.15 13.18 -23.49
N LYS A 159 87.98 14.04 -22.91
CA LYS A 159 88.61 15.16 -23.64
C LYS A 159 89.71 14.71 -24.62
N ARG A 160 90.23 13.49 -24.49
CA ARG A 160 91.40 12.99 -25.27
C ARG A 160 91.03 12.05 -26.41
N ARG A 161 89.88 11.37 -26.33
CA ARG A 161 89.33 10.52 -27.39
C ARG A 161 87.98 11.09 -27.81
N ASP A 162 87.91 11.72 -28.98
CA ASP A 162 86.66 12.26 -29.52
C ASP A 162 85.97 11.18 -30.38
N ASN A 163 84.81 10.69 -29.93
CA ASN A 163 83.95 9.78 -30.68
C ASN A 163 82.66 10.52 -31.00
N GLU A 164 82.51 11.00 -32.24
CA GLU A 164 81.37 11.82 -32.65
C GLU A 164 80.02 11.11 -32.47
N LYS A 165 79.95 9.80 -32.68
CA LYS A 165 78.71 9.04 -32.54
C LYS A 165 78.24 9.02 -31.08
N VAL A 166 79.13 8.66 -30.16
CA VAL A 166 78.83 8.62 -28.71
C VAL A 166 78.54 10.03 -28.16
N LYS A 167 79.26 11.04 -28.66
CA LYS A 167 79.02 12.44 -28.30
C LYS A 167 77.64 12.93 -28.74
N GLY A 168 77.22 12.56 -29.96
CA GLY A 168 75.88 12.87 -30.48
C GLY A 168 74.76 12.23 -29.67
N GLU A 169 74.88 10.92 -29.36
CA GLU A 169 73.91 10.17 -28.54
C GLU A 169 73.75 10.78 -27.14
N VAL A 170 74.86 11.06 -26.45
CA VAL A 170 74.81 11.63 -25.09
C VAL A 170 74.32 13.10 -25.10
N MET A 171 74.57 13.85 -26.18
CA MET A 171 74.05 15.22 -26.32
C MET A 171 72.54 15.23 -26.54
N GLU A 172 72.01 14.29 -27.33
CA GLU A 172 70.57 14.12 -27.54
C GLU A 172 69.86 13.66 -26.26
N ASP A 173 70.45 12.75 -25.49
CA ASP A 173 69.93 12.35 -24.17
C ASP A 173 69.83 13.54 -23.20
N VAL A 174 70.84 14.42 -23.18
CA VAL A 174 70.79 15.65 -22.36
C VAL A 174 69.72 16.61 -22.88
N TYR A 175 69.58 16.77 -24.20
CA TYR A 175 68.58 17.64 -24.80
C TYR A 175 67.16 17.18 -24.46
N THR A 176 66.84 15.93 -24.73
CA THR A 176 65.51 15.34 -24.49
C THR A 176 65.14 15.35 -23.01
N SER A 177 66.04 14.92 -22.13
CA SER A 177 65.82 14.94 -20.67
C SER A 177 65.63 16.35 -20.12
N ARG A 178 66.45 17.32 -20.55
CA ARG A 178 66.32 18.72 -20.12
C ARG A 178 65.01 19.35 -20.59
N LYS A 179 64.64 19.11 -21.85
CA LYS A 179 63.37 19.61 -22.42
C LYS A 179 62.18 19.07 -21.63
N LYS A 180 62.16 17.76 -21.37
CA LYS A 180 61.11 17.10 -20.59
C LYS A 180 61.03 17.65 -19.16
N GLN A 181 62.16 17.80 -18.48
CA GLN A 181 62.23 18.36 -17.13
C GLN A 181 61.66 19.80 -17.10
N HIS A 182 62.09 20.64 -18.04
CA HIS A 182 61.62 22.03 -18.12
C HIS A 182 60.11 22.12 -18.37
N GLN A 183 59.58 21.36 -19.35
CA GLN A 183 58.15 21.35 -19.65
C GLN A 183 57.32 20.88 -18.45
N THR A 184 57.75 19.80 -17.79
CA THR A 184 57.09 19.26 -16.60
C THR A 184 57.07 20.29 -15.47
N MET A 185 58.20 20.97 -15.22
CA MET A 185 58.32 22.00 -14.18
C MET A 185 57.39 23.19 -14.45
N MET A 186 57.21 23.59 -15.70
CA MET A 186 56.31 24.69 -16.07
C MET A 186 54.84 24.33 -15.87
N HIS A 187 54.44 23.12 -16.26
CA HIS A 187 53.09 22.63 -15.98
C HIS A 187 52.83 22.52 -14.48
N TYR A 188 53.84 22.08 -13.72
CA TYR A 188 53.75 21.95 -12.27
C TYR A 188 53.57 23.30 -11.56
N PHE A 189 54.37 24.31 -11.91
CA PHE A 189 54.19 25.67 -11.38
C PHE A 189 52.84 26.27 -11.75
N THR A 190 52.41 26.09 -12.99
CA THR A 190 51.09 26.56 -13.43
C THR A 190 49.97 25.90 -12.63
N ALA A 191 50.10 24.60 -12.35
CA ALA A 191 49.15 23.86 -11.53
C ALA A 191 49.11 24.40 -10.09
N LEU A 192 50.26 24.61 -9.44
CA LEU A 192 50.33 25.16 -8.09
C LEU A 192 49.79 26.58 -7.99
N ASN A 193 50.09 27.44 -8.95
CA ASN A 193 49.52 28.79 -9.01
C ASN A 193 48.00 28.75 -9.21
N THR A 194 47.50 27.85 -10.07
CA THR A 194 46.05 27.65 -10.26
C THR A 194 45.38 27.18 -8.97
N LEU A 195 46.04 26.30 -8.20
CA LEU A 195 45.54 25.80 -6.91
C LEU A 195 45.34 26.93 -5.90
N GLN A 196 46.16 27.99 -5.93
CA GLN A 196 46.00 29.15 -5.03
C GLN A 196 44.67 29.89 -5.24
N TYR A 197 44.14 29.90 -6.46
CA TYR A 197 42.81 30.45 -6.75
C TYR A 197 41.72 29.42 -6.45
N LYS A 198 41.90 28.18 -6.89
CA LYS A 198 40.93 27.10 -6.66
C LYS A 198 40.65 26.87 -5.18
N LYS A 199 41.65 26.95 -4.30
CA LYS A 199 41.43 26.79 -2.85
C LYS A 199 40.50 27.85 -2.27
N LYS A 200 40.53 29.09 -2.79
CA LYS A 200 39.64 30.16 -2.35
C LYS A 200 38.20 29.86 -2.77
N ILE A 201 38.01 29.46 -4.02
CA ILE A 201 36.70 29.09 -4.57
C ILE A 201 36.14 27.89 -3.81
N ALA A 202 36.92 26.82 -3.66
CA ALA A 202 36.51 25.58 -3.01
C ALA A 202 36.13 25.72 -1.53
N ILE A 203 36.59 26.77 -0.84
CA ILE A 203 36.18 27.06 0.53
C ILE A 203 34.91 27.94 0.53
N LEU A 204 34.88 28.99 -0.30
CA LEU A 204 33.82 29.99 -0.25
C LEU A 204 32.52 29.53 -0.91
N GLU A 205 32.60 28.81 -2.02
CA GLU A 205 31.44 28.39 -2.80
C GLU A 205 30.52 27.41 -2.04
N PRO A 206 31.02 26.35 -1.38
CA PRO A 206 30.18 25.50 -0.53
C PRO A 206 29.50 26.24 0.63
N LEU A 207 30.20 27.20 1.25
CA LEU A 207 29.66 27.99 2.36
C LEU A 207 28.57 28.94 1.88
N LEU A 208 28.76 29.57 0.71
CA LEU A 208 27.75 30.40 0.08
C LEU A 208 26.49 29.58 -0.26
N GLY A 209 26.68 28.40 -0.87
CA GLY A 209 25.61 27.46 -1.18
C GLY A 209 24.84 27.02 0.06
N TYR A 210 25.54 26.64 1.12
CA TYR A 210 24.95 26.31 2.41
C TYR A 210 24.10 27.46 2.98
N MET A 211 24.65 28.67 3.05
CA MET A 211 23.93 29.82 3.62
C MET A 211 22.67 30.16 2.81
N GLN A 212 22.75 30.10 1.48
CA GLN A 212 21.59 30.33 0.62
C GLN A 212 20.51 29.26 0.80
N ALA A 213 20.92 27.99 0.91
CA ALA A 213 20.01 26.89 1.17
C ALA A 213 19.28 27.05 2.52
N GLN A 214 20.01 27.45 3.57
CA GLN A 214 19.42 27.74 4.89
C GLN A 214 18.43 28.91 4.83
N ILE A 215 18.76 30.02 4.16
CA ILE A 215 17.84 31.15 3.99
C ILE A 215 16.54 30.70 3.32
N ASN A 216 16.65 29.91 2.26
CA ASN A 216 15.48 29.39 1.54
C ASN A 216 14.64 28.46 2.42
N PHE A 217 15.29 27.57 3.19
CA PHE A 217 14.62 26.67 4.12
C PHE A 217 13.83 27.43 5.19
N PHE A 218 14.42 28.42 5.85
CA PHE A 218 13.70 29.19 6.88
C PHE A 218 12.55 30.01 6.31
N LYS A 219 12.69 30.57 5.10
CA LYS A 219 11.59 31.26 4.43
C LYS A 219 10.43 30.30 4.14
N LEU A 220 10.72 29.18 3.48
CA LEU A 220 9.71 28.17 3.15
C LEU A 220 9.04 27.59 4.42
N GLY A 221 9.82 27.34 5.47
CA GLY A 221 9.28 26.88 6.76
C GLY A 221 8.38 27.91 7.45
N SER A 222 8.74 29.20 7.39
CA SER A 222 7.92 30.28 7.96
C SER A 222 6.60 30.50 7.24
N GLU A 223 6.54 30.18 5.94
CA GLU A 223 5.30 30.25 5.15
C GLU A 223 4.30 29.15 5.56
N ASN A 224 4.79 27.98 5.98
CA ASN A 224 3.95 26.86 6.41
C ASN A 224 3.49 26.98 7.87
N LEU A 225 4.29 27.61 8.73
CA LEU A 225 3.99 27.80 10.17
C LEU A 225 3.25 29.12 10.41
N THR A 226 1.99 29.18 9.96
CA THR A 226 1.16 30.39 10.00
C THR A 226 0.48 30.61 11.36
N GLN A 227 -0.12 31.80 11.56
CA GLN A 227 -0.96 32.09 12.73
C GLN A 227 -2.10 31.08 12.91
N GLN A 228 -2.67 30.56 11.80
CA GLN A 228 -3.73 29.55 11.85
C GLN A 228 -3.25 28.26 12.53
N TRP A 229 -1.97 27.92 12.37
CA TRP A 229 -1.37 26.79 13.04
C TRP A 229 -1.20 27.03 14.54
N GLU A 230 -0.79 28.23 14.94
CA GLU A 230 -0.70 28.61 16.37
C GLU A 230 -2.08 28.56 17.06
N ASP A 231 -3.11 29.04 16.38
CA ASP A 231 -4.50 29.00 16.87
C ASP A 231 -4.96 27.54 17.01
N PHE A 232 -4.66 26.68 16.03
CA PHE A 232 -4.92 25.25 16.10
C PHE A 232 -4.22 24.60 17.30
N LEU A 233 -2.92 24.85 17.49
CA LEU A 233 -2.16 24.32 18.64
C LEU A 233 -2.75 24.76 19.98
N THR A 234 -3.22 26.00 20.07
CA THR A 234 -3.89 26.54 21.27
C THR A 234 -5.21 25.81 21.55
N ASN A 235 -6.01 25.55 20.51
CA ASN A 235 -7.26 24.81 20.62
C ASN A 235 -7.01 23.36 21.08
N ILE A 236 -6.02 22.67 20.49
CA ILE A 236 -5.63 21.32 20.92
C ILE A 236 -5.10 21.34 22.36
N GLY A 237 -4.29 22.33 22.73
CA GLY A 237 -3.82 22.51 24.10
C GLY A 237 -4.98 22.59 25.10
N THR A 238 -6.03 23.34 24.76
CA THR A 238 -7.25 23.43 25.58
C THR A 238 -8.02 22.11 25.64
N SER A 239 -8.16 21.42 24.50
CA SER A 239 -8.82 20.11 24.42
C SER A 239 -8.14 19.09 25.33
N VAL A 240 -6.80 19.02 25.30
CA VAL A 240 -6.02 18.13 26.17
C VAL A 240 -6.23 18.44 27.65
N GLN A 241 -6.33 19.72 28.03
CA GLN A 241 -6.61 20.10 29.42
C GLN A 241 -8.03 19.70 29.86
N ASN A 242 -9.00 19.75 28.96
CA ASN A 242 -10.36 19.31 29.25
C ASN A 242 -10.41 17.80 29.50
N VAL A 243 -9.76 17.00 28.64
CA VAL A 243 -9.66 15.54 28.81
C VAL A 243 -8.95 15.18 30.12
N ARG A 244 -7.89 15.90 30.50
CA ARG A 244 -7.22 15.71 31.80
C ARG A 244 -8.18 15.93 32.97
N ARG A 245 -8.95 17.03 32.95
CA ARG A 245 -9.91 17.34 34.01
C ARG A 245 -11.03 16.30 34.10
N GLU A 246 -11.52 15.83 32.96
CA GLU A 246 -12.55 14.79 32.90
C GLU A 246 -12.01 13.47 33.48
N MET A 247 -10.80 13.07 33.07
CA MET A 247 -10.11 11.89 33.61
C MET A 247 -9.93 12.00 35.13
N ASP A 248 -9.46 13.13 35.65
CA ASP A 248 -9.26 13.32 37.08
C ASP A 248 -10.58 13.20 37.86
N GLY A 249 -11.66 13.80 37.34
CA GLY A 249 -13.00 13.68 37.93
C GLY A 249 -13.54 12.24 37.94
N GLU A 250 -13.39 11.52 36.82
CA GLU A 250 -13.81 10.12 36.73
C GLU A 250 -12.98 9.19 37.62
N VAL A 251 -11.68 9.45 37.76
CA VAL A 251 -10.80 8.70 38.67
C VAL A 251 -11.25 8.90 40.12
N ASP A 252 -11.57 10.13 40.54
CA ASP A 252 -12.06 10.40 41.89
C ASP A 252 -13.38 9.66 42.19
N VAL A 253 -14.34 9.71 41.26
CA VAL A 253 -15.62 8.98 41.37
C VAL A 253 -15.40 7.47 41.44
N MET A 254 -14.50 6.95 40.60
CA MET A 254 -14.16 5.52 40.58
C MET A 254 -13.51 5.09 41.89
N GLN A 255 -12.60 5.90 42.46
CA GLN A 255 -11.98 5.61 43.74
C GLN A 255 -12.99 5.57 44.88
N GLN A 256 -13.93 6.51 44.93
CA GLN A 256 -15.00 6.49 45.93
C GLN A 256 -15.89 5.24 45.76
N THR A 257 -16.26 4.92 44.52
CA THR A 257 -17.07 3.73 44.21
C THR A 257 -16.36 2.45 44.64
N ILE A 258 -15.04 2.35 44.46
CA ILE A 258 -14.24 1.21 44.92
C ILE A 258 -14.31 1.09 46.44
N GLN A 259 -14.10 2.18 47.18
CA GLN A 259 -14.16 2.16 48.65
C GLN A 259 -15.54 1.73 49.17
N ASP A 260 -16.61 2.26 48.58
CA ASP A 260 -17.99 1.91 48.94
C ASP A 260 -18.28 0.42 48.65
N LEU A 261 -17.80 -0.10 47.52
CA LEU A 261 -17.96 -1.51 47.14
C LEU A 261 -17.14 -2.45 48.03
N GLU A 262 -15.91 -2.09 48.39
CA GLU A 262 -15.07 -2.86 49.32
C GLU A 262 -15.76 -2.98 50.67
N GLN A 263 -16.31 -1.87 51.19
CA GLN A 263 -17.03 -1.87 52.46
C GLN A 263 -18.33 -2.67 52.39
N ALA A 264 -19.13 -2.51 51.32
CA ALA A 264 -20.40 -3.21 51.17
C ALA A 264 -20.24 -4.72 50.91
N SER A 265 -19.11 -5.14 50.32
CA SER A 265 -18.87 -6.52 49.91
C SER A 265 -18.18 -7.38 50.96
N ASP A 266 -17.69 -6.81 52.07
CA ASP A 266 -16.85 -7.50 53.05
C ASP A 266 -17.47 -8.82 53.57
N LEU A 267 -18.76 -8.78 53.93
CA LEU A 267 -19.50 -9.97 54.39
C LEU A 267 -19.78 -10.99 53.28
N LEU A 268 -19.76 -10.57 52.01
CA LEU A 268 -20.04 -11.41 50.84
C LEU A 268 -18.82 -12.22 50.39
N TYR A 269 -17.62 -11.87 50.87
CA TYR A 269 -16.40 -12.66 50.59
C TYR A 269 -16.38 -13.99 51.35
N MET A 270 -17.12 -14.10 52.47
CA MET A 270 -17.25 -15.35 53.20
C MET A 270 -18.05 -16.38 52.37
N PRO A 271 -17.50 -17.58 52.08
CA PRO A 271 -18.18 -18.55 51.22
C PRO A 271 -19.53 -19.05 51.75
N ASP A 272 -19.69 -19.09 53.08
CA ASP A 272 -20.92 -19.49 53.78
C ASP A 272 -21.29 -18.40 54.80
N PRO A 273 -21.91 -17.29 54.33
CA PRO A 273 -22.28 -16.18 55.20
C PRO A 273 -23.43 -16.59 56.11
N ASP A 274 -23.47 -16.02 57.32
CA ASP A 274 -24.53 -16.27 58.29
C ASP A 274 -25.91 -15.94 57.66
N PRO A 275 -26.85 -16.91 57.58
CA PRO A 275 -28.19 -16.69 57.02
C PRO A 275 -28.99 -15.57 57.70
N SER A 276 -28.63 -15.19 58.93
CA SER A 276 -29.23 -14.04 59.63
C SER A 276 -28.74 -12.69 59.08
N GLN A 277 -27.54 -12.65 58.50
CA GLN A 277 -26.91 -11.47 57.91
C GLN A 277 -27.17 -11.39 56.41
N VAL A 278 -27.27 -12.55 55.72
CA VAL A 278 -27.57 -12.64 54.29
C VAL A 278 -28.76 -13.60 54.06
N PRO A 279 -30.00 -13.08 54.01
CA PRO A 279 -31.19 -13.92 53.93
C PRO A 279 -31.34 -14.61 52.55
N VAL A 280 -31.76 -15.88 52.58
CA VAL A 280 -31.99 -16.70 51.38
C VAL A 280 -33.31 -16.32 50.72
N ASN A 281 -33.26 -15.63 49.58
CA ASN A 281 -34.44 -15.37 48.76
C ASN A 281 -34.83 -16.62 47.96
N ARG A 282 -36.01 -17.21 48.24
CA ARG A 282 -36.52 -18.42 47.56
C ARG A 282 -37.47 -18.12 46.40
N ASN A 283 -37.84 -16.86 46.18
CA ASN A 283 -38.82 -16.45 45.18
C ASN A 283 -38.18 -15.89 43.91
N LEU A 284 -36.89 -16.19 43.69
CA LEU A 284 -36.19 -15.74 42.51
C LEU A 284 -36.74 -16.44 41.25
N THR A 285 -36.89 -15.66 40.19
CA THR A 285 -37.27 -16.10 38.84
C THR A 285 -36.08 -16.07 37.86
N ARG A 286 -34.93 -15.60 38.33
CA ARG A 286 -33.65 -15.60 37.63
C ARG A 286 -32.50 -15.77 38.62
N LYS A 287 -31.45 -16.45 38.22
CA LYS A 287 -30.23 -16.57 39.01
C LYS A 287 -29.01 -16.75 38.12
N ALA A 288 -27.88 -16.23 38.58
CA ALA A 288 -26.59 -16.38 37.95
C ALA A 288 -25.50 -16.59 39.01
N GLY A 289 -24.42 -17.28 38.64
CA GLY A 289 -23.29 -17.53 39.52
C GLY A 289 -22.39 -18.67 39.05
N TYR A 290 -21.22 -18.78 39.67
CA TYR A 290 -20.29 -19.87 39.39
C TYR A 290 -20.73 -21.18 40.03
N LEU A 291 -20.72 -22.23 39.24
CA LEU A 291 -21.04 -23.60 39.66
C LEU A 291 -19.97 -24.55 39.13
N TYR A 292 -19.83 -25.71 39.77
CA TYR A 292 -18.98 -26.79 39.25
C TYR A 292 -19.86 -27.86 38.62
N ARG A 293 -19.72 -28.07 37.31
CA ARG A 293 -20.39 -29.14 36.57
C ARG A 293 -19.55 -30.41 36.61
N ARG A 294 -20.17 -31.55 36.88
CA ARG A 294 -19.54 -32.86 36.71
C ARG A 294 -19.58 -33.28 35.23
N ASN A 295 -18.42 -33.52 34.65
CA ASN A 295 -18.26 -34.14 33.35
C ASN A 295 -17.88 -35.62 33.57
N LYS A 296 -18.67 -36.57 33.07
CA LYS A 296 -18.30 -37.99 33.10
C LYS A 296 -17.44 -38.30 31.86
N THR A 297 -16.18 -38.69 32.06
CA THR A 297 -15.28 -39.11 30.98
C THR A 297 -15.10 -40.62 31.03
N GLY A 298 -15.88 -41.35 30.22
CA GLY A 298 -15.88 -42.82 30.22
C GLY A 298 -16.65 -43.44 31.39
N LEU A 299 -16.38 -44.72 31.69
CA LEU A 299 -17.16 -45.51 32.67
C LEU A 299 -16.78 -45.26 34.15
N VAL A 300 -15.57 -44.75 34.44
CA VAL A 300 -15.04 -44.70 35.82
C VAL A 300 -14.44 -43.34 36.21
N SER A 301 -14.02 -42.50 35.27
CA SER A 301 -13.49 -41.16 35.59
C SER A 301 -14.54 -40.06 35.45
N SER A 302 -14.54 -39.15 36.42
CA SER A 302 -15.31 -37.91 36.44
C SER A 302 -14.36 -36.74 36.65
N SER A 303 -14.67 -35.60 36.04
CA SER A 303 -14.00 -34.33 36.29
C SER A 303 -15.03 -33.28 36.67
N TRP A 304 -14.58 -32.25 37.40
CA TRP A 304 -15.42 -31.14 37.84
C TRP A 304 -14.89 -29.85 37.25
N GLU A 305 -15.73 -29.13 36.53
CA GLU A 305 -15.35 -27.94 35.78
C GLU A 305 -16.13 -26.73 36.30
N ARG A 306 -15.41 -25.67 36.69
CA ARG A 306 -16.01 -24.42 37.15
C ARG A 306 -16.42 -23.57 35.96
N GLN A 307 -17.71 -23.30 35.83
CA GLN A 307 -18.25 -22.43 34.78
C GLN A 307 -19.26 -21.44 35.38
N TYR A 308 -19.53 -20.34 34.69
CA TYR A 308 -20.54 -19.36 35.09
C TYR A 308 -21.89 -19.78 34.49
N PHE A 309 -22.88 -20.02 35.35
CA PHE A 309 -24.21 -20.42 34.92
C PHE A 309 -25.20 -19.30 35.16
N PHE A 310 -26.18 -19.18 34.28
CA PHE A 310 -27.26 -18.21 34.43
C PHE A 310 -28.54 -18.71 33.75
N THR A 311 -29.68 -18.32 34.29
CA THR A 311 -30.99 -18.67 33.76
C THR A 311 -31.49 -17.59 32.80
N GLN A 312 -31.87 -17.94 31.58
CA GLN A 312 -32.41 -17.02 30.58
C GLN A 312 -33.53 -17.70 29.78
N GLY A 313 -34.73 -17.12 29.78
CA GLY A 313 -35.80 -17.56 28.88
C GLY A 313 -36.20 -19.03 29.01
N GLY A 314 -36.36 -19.55 30.23
CA GLY A 314 -36.67 -20.99 30.45
C GLY A 314 -35.47 -21.93 30.33
N ASN A 315 -34.29 -21.41 29.96
CA ASN A 315 -33.09 -22.20 29.76
C ASN A 315 -32.03 -21.95 30.83
N LEU A 316 -31.21 -22.97 31.10
CA LEU A 316 -29.95 -22.85 31.82
C LEU A 316 -28.81 -22.69 30.83
N MET A 317 -28.12 -21.57 30.93
CA MET A 317 -26.96 -21.21 30.11
C MET A 317 -25.66 -21.40 30.91
N GLY A 318 -24.57 -21.69 30.21
CA GLY A 318 -23.24 -21.89 30.77
C GLY A 318 -22.16 -21.17 29.96
N GLN A 319 -21.30 -20.41 30.64
CA GLN A 319 -20.20 -19.67 30.05
C GLN A 319 -18.90 -20.04 30.75
N ALA A 320 -17.95 -20.60 29.99
CA ALA A 320 -16.61 -20.85 30.46
C ALA A 320 -15.81 -19.54 30.54
N ARG A 321 -14.82 -19.49 31.46
CA ARG A 321 -13.95 -18.32 31.62
C ARG A 321 -13.18 -18.06 30.31
N GLY A 322 -13.26 -16.84 29.80
CA GLY A 322 -12.58 -16.43 28.55
C GLY A 322 -13.41 -16.59 27.28
N HIS A 323 -14.62 -17.13 27.36
CA HIS A 323 -15.55 -17.17 26.23
C HIS A 323 -16.37 -15.87 26.15
N VAL A 324 -16.58 -15.35 24.95
CA VAL A 324 -17.34 -14.11 24.70
C VAL A 324 -18.83 -14.28 24.98
N ALA A 325 -19.39 -15.47 24.76
CA ALA A 325 -20.80 -15.77 24.97
C ALA A 325 -21.03 -17.11 25.70
N GLY A 326 -22.16 -17.22 26.41
CA GLY A 326 -22.61 -18.46 27.03
C GLY A 326 -23.37 -19.36 26.06
N GLY A 327 -23.19 -20.67 26.21
CA GLY A 327 -23.93 -21.69 25.44
C GLY A 327 -25.13 -22.24 26.21
N LEU A 328 -26.11 -22.79 25.48
CA LEU A 328 -27.22 -23.53 26.06
C LEU A 328 -26.69 -24.80 26.74
N VAL A 329 -27.01 -24.99 28.01
CA VAL A 329 -26.65 -26.21 28.76
C VAL A 329 -27.81 -27.17 28.77
N MET A 330 -28.99 -26.69 29.18
CA MET A 330 -30.22 -27.48 29.15
C MET A 330 -31.44 -26.58 29.20
N ASP A 331 -32.53 -27.07 28.63
CA ASP A 331 -33.85 -26.55 28.92
C ASP A 331 -34.24 -26.91 30.36
N ILE A 332 -34.71 -25.92 31.12
CA ILE A 332 -35.19 -26.11 32.50
C ILE A 332 -36.71 -25.96 32.60
N ASP A 333 -37.41 -25.84 31.48
CA ASP A 333 -38.85 -25.97 31.40
C ASP A 333 -39.25 -27.43 31.70
N ASN A 334 -40.24 -27.60 32.58
CA ASN A 334 -40.67 -28.91 33.09
C ASN A 334 -39.59 -29.80 33.72
N CYS A 335 -38.44 -29.24 34.12
CA CYS A 335 -37.38 -30.04 34.75
C CYS A 335 -37.69 -30.34 36.23
N SER A 336 -37.07 -31.40 36.75
CA SER A 336 -37.02 -31.70 38.19
C SER A 336 -35.63 -31.40 38.74
N VAL A 337 -35.57 -30.75 39.91
CA VAL A 337 -34.30 -30.41 40.58
C VAL A 337 -34.32 -30.85 42.04
N MET A 338 -33.28 -31.55 42.47
CA MET A 338 -33.17 -32.11 43.81
C MET A 338 -31.73 -32.09 44.33
N ALA A 339 -31.57 -31.97 45.65
CA ALA A 339 -30.27 -32.16 46.30
C ALA A 339 -29.86 -33.64 46.24
N VAL A 340 -28.57 -33.92 46.05
CA VAL A 340 -28.03 -35.27 45.90
C VAL A 340 -26.69 -35.40 46.60
N ASP A 341 -26.37 -36.59 47.10
CA ASP A 341 -25.03 -36.91 47.59
C ASP A 341 -24.18 -37.49 46.45
N CYS A 342 -23.01 -36.88 46.17
CA CYS A 342 -22.14 -37.31 45.07
C CYS A 342 -20.67 -37.14 45.44
N GLU A 343 -19.88 -38.22 45.37
CA GLU A 343 -18.43 -38.22 45.60
C GLU A 343 -17.99 -37.52 46.91
N ASP A 344 -18.80 -37.59 47.97
CA ASP A 344 -18.58 -36.90 49.26
C ASP A 344 -18.42 -35.36 49.13
N ARG A 345 -18.90 -34.77 48.03
CA ARG A 345 -18.89 -33.32 47.80
C ARG A 345 -20.12 -32.67 48.42
N ARG A 346 -19.89 -31.60 49.17
CA ARG A 346 -20.95 -30.81 49.79
C ARG A 346 -21.79 -30.07 48.74
N PHE A 347 -23.05 -29.83 49.09
CA PHE A 347 -23.97 -28.96 48.36
C PHE A 347 -24.15 -29.34 46.88
N CYS A 348 -24.27 -30.64 46.62
CA CYS A 348 -24.56 -31.14 45.29
C CYS A 348 -26.07 -31.14 45.00
N PHE A 349 -26.45 -30.77 43.79
CA PHE A 349 -27.81 -30.94 43.28
C PHE A 349 -27.78 -31.45 41.84
N GLN A 350 -28.89 -32.07 41.45
CA GLN A 350 -29.09 -32.64 40.14
C GLN A 350 -30.32 -32.04 39.49
N ILE A 351 -30.18 -31.62 38.23
CA ILE A 351 -31.30 -31.25 37.36
C ILE A 351 -31.55 -32.42 36.40
N THR A 352 -32.81 -32.80 36.24
CA THR A 352 -33.27 -33.87 35.35
C THR A 352 -34.31 -33.29 34.40
N SER A 353 -34.06 -33.39 33.10
CA SER A 353 -35.03 -33.02 32.05
C SER A 353 -36.20 -34.01 32.01
N PHE A 354 -37.33 -33.59 31.44
CA PHE A 354 -38.50 -34.43 31.24
C PHE A 354 -38.34 -35.41 30.06
N ASP A 355 -37.57 -35.03 29.03
CA ASP A 355 -37.29 -35.85 27.84
C ASP A 355 -35.97 -36.65 28.00
N ASP A 356 -36.06 -37.96 27.78
CA ASP A 356 -35.02 -39.01 27.79
C ASP A 356 -34.15 -39.20 29.06
N MET A 357 -34.49 -40.26 29.79
CA MET A 357 -33.94 -40.72 31.08
C MET A 357 -32.48 -41.22 31.07
N GLU A 358 -31.73 -41.14 29.96
CA GLU A 358 -30.35 -41.66 29.91
C GLU A 358 -29.25 -40.59 29.83
N PHE A 359 -29.54 -39.33 29.44
CA PHE A 359 -28.50 -38.32 29.17
C PHE A 359 -28.62 -36.99 29.91
N ALA A 360 -29.72 -36.70 30.61
CA ALA A 360 -30.01 -35.36 31.13
C ALA A 360 -29.80 -35.19 32.64
N HIS A 361 -28.75 -35.81 33.23
CA HIS A 361 -28.41 -35.58 34.64
C HIS A 361 -27.26 -34.60 34.79
N LEU A 362 -27.58 -33.34 35.05
CA LEU A 362 -26.60 -32.31 35.33
C LEU A 362 -26.29 -32.27 36.83
N LEU A 363 -25.12 -32.77 37.22
CA LEU A 363 -24.64 -32.73 38.61
C LEU A 363 -23.81 -31.46 38.85
N ILE A 364 -24.24 -30.68 39.83
CA ILE A 364 -23.65 -29.40 40.17
C ILE A 364 -23.30 -29.33 41.65
N THR A 365 -22.13 -28.78 42.00
CA THR A 365 -21.77 -28.41 43.39
C THR A 365 -21.61 -26.90 43.58
N LEU A 366 -21.83 -26.46 44.82
CA LEU A 366 -21.94 -25.08 45.28
C LEU A 366 -21.01 -24.79 46.47
N SER A 367 -20.77 -23.50 46.76
CA SER A 367 -19.91 -23.08 47.87
C SER A 367 -20.59 -23.15 49.24
N CYS A 368 -21.91 -23.00 49.33
CA CYS A 368 -22.65 -23.02 50.60
C CYS A 368 -24.12 -23.46 50.49
N ALA A 369 -24.68 -23.86 51.64
CA ALA A 369 -26.06 -24.34 51.75
C ALA A 369 -27.12 -23.27 51.39
N PRO A 370 -26.97 -21.98 51.78
CA PRO A 370 -27.86 -20.90 51.35
C PRO A 370 -28.00 -20.80 49.82
N LEU A 371 -26.89 -20.89 49.10
CA LEU A 371 -26.88 -20.83 47.64
C LEU A 371 -27.50 -22.07 47.00
N LEU A 372 -27.32 -23.25 47.59
CA LEU A 372 -27.96 -24.50 47.15
C LEU A 372 -29.47 -24.38 47.16
N LEU A 373 -30.02 -23.98 48.31
CA LEU A 373 -31.46 -23.80 48.46
C LEU A 373 -31.98 -22.75 47.47
N GLN A 374 -31.22 -21.69 47.24
CA GLN A 374 -31.60 -20.64 46.31
C GLN A 374 -31.59 -21.10 44.85
N TRP A 375 -30.60 -21.87 44.41
CA TRP A 375 -30.55 -22.45 43.06
C TRP A 375 -31.69 -23.45 42.82
N ILE A 376 -31.90 -24.38 43.76
CA ILE A 376 -33.01 -25.36 43.69
C ILE A 376 -34.36 -24.64 43.66
N ALA A 377 -34.58 -23.64 44.51
CA ALA A 377 -35.83 -22.88 44.53
C ALA A 377 -36.04 -22.11 43.22
N THR A 378 -35.00 -21.45 42.69
CA THR A 378 -35.10 -20.69 41.43
C THR A 378 -35.44 -21.60 40.25
N ILE A 379 -34.75 -22.73 40.11
CA ILE A 379 -35.00 -23.67 39.01
C ILE A 379 -36.42 -24.26 39.12
N ASN A 380 -36.87 -24.61 40.32
CA ASN A 380 -38.26 -25.03 40.56
C ASN A 380 -39.28 -23.94 40.19
N ASN A 381 -39.00 -22.68 40.52
CA ASN A 381 -39.88 -21.56 40.19
C ASN A 381 -39.98 -21.34 38.68
N ILE A 382 -38.88 -21.55 37.93
CA ILE A 382 -38.85 -21.44 36.47
C ILE A 382 -39.61 -22.62 35.84
N SER A 383 -39.25 -23.86 36.21
CA SER A 383 -39.87 -25.09 35.71
C SER A 383 -41.40 -25.11 35.86
N LYS A 384 -41.92 -24.64 37.00
CA LYS A 384 -43.36 -24.63 37.30
C LYS A 384 -44.14 -23.46 36.67
N ARG A 385 -43.45 -22.45 36.12
CA ARG A 385 -44.07 -21.18 35.69
C ARG A 385 -44.98 -21.34 34.48
N ILE A 386 -44.68 -22.29 33.60
CA ILE A 386 -45.46 -22.57 32.39
C ILE A 386 -46.73 -23.36 32.75
N TYR A 387 -46.64 -24.34 33.65
CA TYR A 387 -47.73 -25.26 34.00
C TYR A 387 -48.78 -24.70 34.96
N LEU A 388 -48.41 -23.76 35.84
CA LEU A 388 -49.32 -23.21 36.85
C LEU A 388 -50.05 -21.93 36.40
N SER A 389 -50.00 -21.60 35.11
CA SER A 389 -50.63 -20.39 34.58
C SER A 389 -51.93 -20.68 33.85
N GLU A 390 -52.95 -19.83 34.07
CA GLU A 390 -54.27 -19.95 33.44
C GLU A 390 -54.23 -19.77 31.90
N ASN A 391 -53.08 -19.33 31.34
CA ASN A 391 -52.85 -19.16 29.91
C ASN A 391 -51.38 -19.47 29.51
N PRO A 392 -51.03 -20.75 29.25
CA PRO A 392 -49.65 -21.18 29.01
C PRO A 392 -49.01 -20.60 27.74
N GLU A 393 -49.80 -20.29 26.71
CA GLU A 393 -49.32 -19.70 25.45
C GLU A 393 -48.81 -18.26 25.62
N GLU A 394 -49.48 -17.46 26.46
CA GLU A 394 -49.10 -16.06 26.73
C GLU A 394 -47.86 -15.94 27.63
N ILE A 395 -47.65 -16.91 28.53
CA ILE A 395 -46.41 -16.98 29.32
C ILE A 395 -45.25 -17.49 28.49
N ALA A 396 -45.44 -18.52 27.66
CA ALA A 396 -44.41 -18.97 26.71
C ALA A 396 -44.00 -17.83 25.75
N ALA A 397 -44.97 -17.06 25.23
CA ALA A 397 -44.70 -15.88 24.42
C ALA A 397 -43.91 -14.79 25.17
N ARG A 398 -44.25 -14.49 26.43
CA ARG A 398 -43.49 -13.52 27.27
C ARG A 398 -42.09 -14.01 27.65
N VAL A 399 -41.93 -15.29 27.96
CA VAL A 399 -40.62 -15.89 28.29
C VAL A 399 -39.71 -15.87 27.06
N ASN A 400 -40.26 -16.19 25.89
CA ASN A 400 -39.56 -16.12 24.61
C ASN A 400 -39.21 -14.65 24.24
N GLN A 401 -40.13 -13.70 24.46
CA GLN A 401 -39.88 -12.27 24.30
C GLN A 401 -38.79 -11.74 25.25
N SER A 402 -38.82 -12.12 26.53
CA SER A 402 -37.77 -11.79 27.50
C SER A 402 -36.43 -12.48 27.18
N ALA A 403 -36.44 -13.65 26.56
CA ALA A 403 -35.24 -14.30 26.04
C ALA A 403 -34.64 -13.47 24.88
N LEU A 404 -35.49 -13.05 23.93
CA LEU A 404 -35.13 -12.18 22.80
C LEU A 404 -34.57 -10.83 23.27
N GLU A 405 -35.21 -10.19 24.26
CA GLU A 405 -34.81 -8.91 24.86
C GLU A 405 -33.50 -8.99 25.66
N ALA A 406 -33.15 -10.17 26.18
CA ALA A 406 -31.90 -10.41 26.88
C ALA A 406 -30.74 -10.85 25.95
N VAL A 407 -31.04 -11.27 24.71
CA VAL A 407 -30.05 -11.53 23.64
C VAL A 407 -29.86 -10.31 22.73
N THR A 408 -30.77 -9.33 22.75
CA THR A 408 -30.56 -8.02 22.14
C THR A 408 -29.78 -7.12 23.10
N PRO A 409 -28.69 -6.45 22.66
CA PRO A 409 -28.03 -5.44 23.48
C PRO A 409 -29.07 -4.40 23.93
N SER A 410 -29.20 -4.15 25.23
CA SER A 410 -30.09 -3.10 25.71
C SER A 410 -29.67 -1.75 25.09
N PRO A 411 -30.61 -0.91 24.62
CA PRO A 411 -30.30 0.43 24.09
C PRO A 411 -29.66 1.34 25.15
N SER A 412 -29.63 0.90 26.41
CA SER A 412 -28.92 1.52 27.53
C SER A 412 -27.42 1.69 27.31
N PHE A 413 -26.80 0.93 26.39
CA PHE A 413 -25.40 1.16 25.98
C PHE A 413 -25.26 2.37 25.03
N GLN A 414 -26.30 2.69 24.24
CA GLN A 414 -26.37 3.90 23.41
C GLN A 414 -26.81 5.13 24.24
N GLN A 415 -27.74 4.94 25.18
CA GLN A 415 -28.31 6.04 25.95
C GLN A 415 -27.34 6.65 26.98
N ARG A 416 -26.35 5.89 27.47
CA ARG A 416 -25.28 6.45 28.32
C ARG A 416 -24.31 7.33 27.53
N HIS A 417 -24.13 7.09 26.23
CA HIS A 417 -23.32 7.92 25.34
C HIS A 417 -24.03 9.22 24.93
N GLU A 418 -25.36 9.25 24.88
CA GLU A 418 -26.11 10.49 24.62
C GLU A 418 -26.11 11.46 25.82
N SER A 419 -25.93 10.95 27.04
CA SER A 419 -25.83 11.76 28.26
C SER A 419 -24.53 12.56 28.38
N MET A 420 -23.54 12.34 27.50
CA MET A 420 -22.27 13.07 27.45
C MET A 420 -22.24 14.17 26.38
N ARG A 421 -23.39 14.55 25.80
CA ARG A 421 -23.50 15.80 25.06
C ARG A 421 -23.81 16.96 26.02
N PRO A 422 -23.10 18.11 25.92
CA PRO A 422 -23.39 19.26 26.77
C PRO A 422 -24.84 19.70 26.56
N THR A 423 -25.63 19.62 27.62
CA THR A 423 -27.02 20.09 27.62
C THR A 423 -27.02 21.60 27.78
N THR A 424 -27.13 22.35 26.69
CA THR A 424 -27.42 23.80 26.74
C THR A 424 -28.93 24.00 26.90
N GLN A 425 -29.41 23.99 28.15
CA GLN A 425 -30.74 24.51 28.45
C GLN A 425 -30.70 26.03 28.70
N GLY A 426 -31.32 26.77 27.78
CA GLY A 426 -32.29 27.79 28.16
C GLY A 426 -32.00 29.25 27.76
N ARG A 427 -32.54 29.70 26.61
CA ARG A 427 -33.47 30.84 26.57
C ARG A 427 -34.27 30.92 25.28
N SER A 428 -35.45 31.53 25.42
CA SER A 428 -36.68 31.35 24.66
C SER A 428 -36.93 32.32 23.49
N ARG A 429 -37.58 31.78 22.44
CA ARG A 429 -38.77 32.31 21.70
C ARG A 429 -38.64 33.58 20.84
N ALA A 430 -38.66 33.43 19.51
CA ALA A 430 -39.44 34.23 18.54
C ALA A 430 -39.38 33.59 17.13
N VAL A 431 -40.51 33.18 16.55
CA VAL A 431 -41.26 33.80 15.41
C VAL A 431 -40.74 33.45 14.00
N ARG A 432 -41.70 32.97 13.21
CA ARG A 432 -41.76 32.63 11.77
C ARG A 432 -40.98 33.57 10.84
N THR A 433 -40.40 33.06 9.74
CA THR A 433 -40.95 33.11 8.36
C THR A 433 -39.95 32.60 7.31
N SER A 434 -40.50 32.00 6.26
CA SER A 434 -39.95 31.67 4.93
C SER A 434 -39.05 32.73 4.27
N SER A 435 -37.99 32.32 3.56
CA SER A 435 -37.76 32.62 2.12
C SER A 435 -36.35 32.25 1.60
N VAL A 436 -36.35 31.49 0.49
CA VAL A 436 -35.60 31.62 -0.78
C VAL A 436 -34.16 32.19 -0.83
N SER A 437 -33.22 31.38 -1.35
CA SER A 437 -32.14 31.76 -2.29
C SER A 437 -31.54 30.46 -2.88
N SER A 438 -31.60 30.19 -4.18
CA SER A 438 -30.90 30.78 -5.34
C SER A 438 -29.52 30.16 -5.63
N VAL A 439 -29.54 29.43 -6.75
CA VAL A 439 -28.50 28.94 -7.69
C VAL A 439 -27.23 29.79 -7.90
N GLY A 440 -26.12 29.08 -8.21
CA GLY A 440 -24.92 29.51 -8.95
C GLY A 440 -23.69 28.64 -8.62
N SER A 441 -23.36 27.61 -9.44
CA SER A 441 -22.18 27.48 -10.35
C SER A 441 -20.80 27.61 -9.66
N GLU A 442 -19.75 26.82 -9.89
CA GLU A 442 -19.39 25.87 -10.95
C GLU A 442 -18.07 25.12 -10.57
N THR A 443 -17.76 24.02 -11.28
CA THR A 443 -16.41 23.46 -11.62
C THR A 443 -15.57 22.64 -10.62
N ALA A 444 -15.58 21.31 -10.85
CA ALA A 444 -14.46 20.37 -11.08
C ALA A 444 -13.17 20.41 -10.22
N SER A 445 -12.96 19.38 -9.38
CA SER A 445 -11.91 18.33 -9.51
C SER A 445 -11.74 17.48 -8.23
N PRO A 446 -11.24 16.23 -8.33
CA PRO A 446 -11.61 15.14 -7.44
C PRO A 446 -10.62 14.95 -6.28
N ALA A 447 -11.14 14.88 -5.06
CA ALA A 447 -10.37 14.51 -3.87
C ALA A 447 -11.15 13.50 -3.02
N LEU A 448 -10.62 12.27 -3.04
CA LEU A 448 -10.60 11.26 -1.98
C LEU A 448 -11.72 11.35 -0.92
N SER A 449 -12.81 10.65 -1.18
CA SER A 449 -13.87 10.41 -0.22
C SER A 449 -13.58 9.13 0.56
N VAL A 450 -13.05 9.27 1.77
CA VAL A 450 -13.17 8.25 2.83
C VAL A 450 -14.66 8.22 3.20
N LEU A 451 -15.37 7.21 2.69
CA LEU A 451 -16.78 6.99 3.01
C LEU A 451 -16.88 6.10 4.25
N SER A 452 -17.63 6.61 5.22
CA SER A 452 -18.23 5.89 6.36
C SER A 452 -18.58 4.44 6.02
N LEU A 453 -18.15 3.51 6.87
CA LEU A 453 -18.29 2.06 6.66
C LEU A 453 -19.76 1.60 6.58
N ASP A 454 -20.71 2.40 7.09
CA ASP A 454 -22.16 2.21 6.97
C ASP A 454 -22.73 2.60 5.59
N ALA A 455 -21.92 3.15 4.68
CA ALA A 455 -22.34 3.56 3.35
C ALA A 455 -22.05 2.54 2.23
N LEU A 456 -21.33 1.45 2.52
CA LEU A 456 -20.89 0.45 1.53
C LEU A 456 -22.00 -0.52 1.09
N VAL A 457 -22.93 -0.81 2.00
CA VAL A 457 -24.13 -1.62 1.76
C VAL A 457 -25.34 -0.67 1.85
N ALA A 458 -26.35 -0.80 0.99
CA ALA A 458 -27.53 0.05 1.14
C ALA A 458 -28.31 -0.39 2.39
N PRO A 459 -28.60 0.51 3.35
CA PRO A 459 -29.52 0.20 4.43
C PRO A 459 -30.86 -0.23 3.81
N ASP A 460 -31.44 -1.30 4.33
CA ASP A 460 -32.69 -1.95 3.88
C ASP A 460 -32.63 -2.86 2.63
N THR A 461 -31.44 -3.29 2.18
CA THR A 461 -31.34 -4.30 1.09
C THR A 461 -31.62 -5.71 1.62
N PRO A 462 -32.56 -6.49 1.03
CA PRO A 462 -32.85 -7.84 1.49
C PRO A 462 -31.67 -8.80 1.23
N ILE A 463 -31.28 -9.55 2.26
CA ILE A 463 -30.28 -10.62 2.13
C ILE A 463 -30.95 -11.87 1.53
N GLN A 464 -30.39 -12.39 0.43
CA GLN A 464 -30.87 -13.60 -0.21
C GLN A 464 -30.10 -14.82 0.30
N PHE A 465 -30.80 -15.73 0.99
CA PHE A 465 -30.21 -16.96 1.55
C PHE A 465 -30.32 -18.18 0.62
N ASP A 466 -31.21 -18.13 -0.37
CA ASP A 466 -31.37 -19.17 -1.38
C ASP A 466 -30.88 -18.66 -2.73
N ILE A 467 -29.88 -19.35 -3.29
CA ILE A 467 -29.24 -18.95 -4.56
C ILE A 467 -30.19 -19.10 -5.78
N ILE A 468 -31.38 -19.70 -5.58
CA ILE A 468 -32.40 -19.92 -6.60
C ILE A 468 -33.76 -19.46 -6.04
N SER A 469 -34.24 -18.30 -6.48
CA SER A 469 -35.66 -17.95 -6.36
C SER A 469 -36.42 -18.67 -7.48
N PRO A 470 -37.64 -19.20 -7.26
CA PRO A 470 -38.47 -19.78 -8.33
C PRO A 470 -38.94 -18.76 -9.38
N VAL A 471 -38.54 -17.49 -9.29
CA VAL A 471 -39.00 -16.38 -10.13
C VAL A 471 -37.81 -15.74 -10.86
N SER A 472 -37.12 -16.49 -11.71
CA SER A 472 -36.12 -15.92 -12.64
C SER A 472 -36.01 -16.65 -13.98
N GLU A 473 -37.03 -17.42 -14.38
CA GLU A 473 -37.12 -17.99 -15.74
C GLU A 473 -37.52 -16.97 -16.83
N GLU A 474 -37.67 -15.68 -16.54
CA GLU A 474 -38.22 -14.71 -17.52
C GLU A 474 -37.20 -13.83 -18.27
N TYR A 475 -35.90 -13.90 -17.98
CA TYR A 475 -34.90 -13.02 -18.65
C TYR A 475 -33.97 -13.72 -19.64
N ALA A 476 -34.39 -14.86 -20.19
CA ALA A 476 -33.69 -15.52 -21.30
C ALA A 476 -34.67 -15.93 -22.41
N GLY A 477 -35.27 -14.96 -23.10
CA GLY A 477 -36.00 -15.30 -24.33
C GLY A 477 -36.94 -14.25 -24.89
N GLN A 478 -36.44 -13.13 -25.41
CA GLN A 478 -37.19 -12.35 -26.40
C GLN A 478 -36.25 -11.74 -27.45
N ALA A 479 -35.85 -12.59 -28.41
CA ALA A 479 -35.48 -12.14 -29.74
C ALA A 479 -36.12 -13.09 -30.76
N LYS A 480 -37.29 -12.72 -31.28
CA LYS A 480 -37.76 -13.19 -32.58
C LYS A 480 -38.21 -11.99 -33.41
N ALA A 481 -37.45 -11.70 -34.46
CA ALA A 481 -37.99 -11.15 -35.69
C ALA A 481 -38.25 -12.31 -36.66
N ALA A 482 -39.48 -12.33 -37.18
CA ALA A 482 -39.99 -12.90 -38.43
C ALA A 482 -39.32 -14.13 -39.09
N GLY A 483 -40.15 -15.16 -39.36
CA GLY A 483 -39.98 -16.02 -40.54
C GLY A 483 -40.17 -17.53 -40.35
N GLN A 484 -41.37 -18.01 -40.66
CA GLN A 484 -41.76 -19.36 -41.13
C GLN A 484 -41.38 -20.61 -40.32
N GLY A 485 -42.42 -21.34 -39.90
CA GLY A 485 -42.31 -22.53 -39.07
C GLY A 485 -42.10 -23.85 -39.83
N ARG A 486 -41.72 -24.87 -39.05
CA ARG A 486 -42.06 -26.26 -39.32
C ARG A 486 -42.07 -27.05 -38.01
N ARG A 487 -43.21 -27.68 -37.72
CA ARG A 487 -43.38 -28.73 -36.70
C ARG A 487 -42.65 -29.99 -37.16
N THR A 488 -41.99 -30.71 -36.25
CA THR A 488 -42.03 -32.18 -36.20
C THR A 488 -41.62 -32.73 -34.84
N ASN A 489 -42.12 -33.94 -34.59
CA ASN A 489 -42.29 -34.70 -33.35
C ASN A 489 -41.12 -35.73 -33.18
N PRO A 490 -41.14 -36.73 -32.28
CA PRO A 490 -40.09 -36.94 -31.29
C PRO A 490 -39.42 -38.32 -31.41
N PHE A 491 -38.98 -38.73 -32.61
CA PHE A 491 -38.13 -39.92 -32.82
C PHE A 491 -37.42 -39.82 -34.18
N GLY A 492 -36.08 -39.88 -34.19
CA GLY A 492 -35.27 -40.12 -35.40
C GLY A 492 -34.23 -39.04 -35.73
N GLU A 493 -33.07 -39.15 -35.09
CA GLU A 493 -31.71 -39.02 -35.63
C GLU A 493 -31.50 -38.11 -36.86
N SER A 494 -30.97 -36.92 -36.62
CA SER A 494 -30.15 -36.18 -37.58
C SER A 494 -29.04 -35.51 -36.80
N GLY A 495 -27.80 -35.93 -37.09
CA GLY A 495 -26.60 -35.47 -36.41
C GLY A 495 -26.43 -33.97 -36.53
N ASP A 496 -26.44 -33.33 -35.39
CA ASP A 496 -25.59 -32.19 -35.08
C ASP A 496 -25.08 -32.46 -33.67
N THR A 497 -23.81 -32.84 -33.60
CA THR A 497 -23.03 -32.83 -32.37
C THR A 497 -23.29 -31.49 -31.66
N PRO A 498 -23.67 -31.48 -30.36
CA PRO A 498 -23.63 -30.24 -29.61
C PRO A 498 -22.20 -29.68 -29.72
N PRO A 499 -22.00 -28.35 -29.77
CA PRO A 499 -20.64 -27.82 -29.74
C PRO A 499 -19.99 -28.42 -28.52
N GLU A 500 -18.94 -29.21 -28.76
CA GLU A 500 -18.18 -29.88 -27.72
C GLU A 500 -17.93 -28.87 -26.61
N GLU A 501 -18.21 -29.29 -25.38
CA GLU A 501 -17.71 -28.59 -24.21
C GLU A 501 -16.23 -28.34 -24.47
N SER A 502 -15.85 -27.08 -24.52
CA SER A 502 -14.48 -26.66 -24.74
C SER A 502 -13.61 -27.20 -23.60
N GLU A 503 -13.13 -28.44 -23.73
CA GLU A 503 -12.15 -29.09 -22.86
C GLU A 503 -10.76 -28.43 -22.99
N ASP A 504 -10.61 -27.45 -23.88
CA ASP A 504 -9.36 -26.72 -24.15
C ASP A 504 -9.16 -25.46 -23.28
N SER A 505 -9.87 -25.32 -22.15
CA SER A 505 -9.52 -24.28 -21.17
C SER A 505 -8.27 -24.73 -20.39
N ILE A 506 -7.18 -23.96 -20.46
CA ILE A 506 -5.88 -24.29 -19.83
C ILE A 506 -6.01 -24.46 -18.29
N LEU A 507 -7.05 -23.88 -17.70
CA LEU A 507 -7.32 -23.92 -16.26
C LEU A 507 -8.72 -24.47 -16.01
N HIS A 508 -8.79 -25.60 -15.30
CA HIS A 508 -10.02 -26.24 -14.82
C HIS A 508 -9.83 -26.64 -13.36
N GLN A 509 -10.30 -25.81 -12.42
CA GLN A 509 -10.20 -26.12 -10.98
C GLN A 509 -11.58 -26.22 -10.34
N LEU A 510 -11.87 -27.37 -9.70
CA LEU A 510 -13.15 -27.69 -9.09
C LEU A 510 -13.06 -27.60 -7.56
N PHE A 511 -14.00 -26.91 -6.92
CA PHE A 511 -14.08 -26.75 -5.47
C PHE A 511 -15.48 -27.08 -4.95
N ILE A 512 -15.56 -27.72 -3.78
CA ILE A 512 -16.85 -27.94 -3.10
C ILE A 512 -17.13 -26.74 -2.20
N VAL A 513 -18.26 -26.08 -2.42
CA VAL A 513 -18.66 -24.85 -1.74
C VAL A 513 -20.10 -24.90 -1.28
N ARG A 514 -20.43 -24.18 -0.21
CA ARG A 514 -21.78 -24.02 0.32
C ARG A 514 -22.16 -22.55 0.27
N PHE A 515 -23.29 -22.25 -0.35
CA PHE A 515 -23.78 -20.89 -0.44
C PHE A 515 -24.29 -20.40 0.92
N LEU A 516 -23.80 -19.25 1.37
CA LEU A 516 -24.20 -18.63 2.63
C LEU A 516 -25.21 -17.51 2.43
N GLY A 517 -25.04 -16.71 1.37
CA GLY A 517 -25.98 -15.67 0.99
C GLY A 517 -25.40 -14.71 -0.05
N SER A 518 -26.25 -13.86 -0.59
CA SER A 518 -25.87 -12.75 -1.47
C SER A 518 -26.63 -11.49 -1.13
N MET A 519 -26.01 -10.34 -1.42
CA MET A 519 -26.58 -9.01 -1.15
C MET A 519 -26.09 -8.00 -2.19
N GLU A 520 -26.94 -7.04 -2.54
CA GLU A 520 -26.56 -5.91 -3.39
C GLU A 520 -25.67 -4.93 -2.62
N VAL A 521 -24.60 -4.44 -3.26
CA VAL A 521 -23.59 -3.58 -2.67
C VAL A 521 -23.40 -2.32 -3.52
N LYS A 522 -23.10 -1.19 -2.87
CA LYS A 522 -23.00 0.11 -3.56
C LYS A 522 -21.65 0.33 -4.25
N ASN A 523 -20.58 -0.25 -3.70
CA ASN A 523 -19.21 -0.09 -4.17
C ASN A 523 -18.61 -1.47 -4.52
N ALA A 524 -17.92 -1.58 -5.66
CA ALA A 524 -17.35 -2.84 -6.14
C ALA A 524 -15.82 -2.94 -5.98
N ASP A 525 -15.16 -1.82 -5.64
CA ASP A 525 -13.72 -1.65 -5.87
C ASP A 525 -12.83 -2.08 -4.69
N SER A 526 -13.41 -2.50 -3.55
CA SER A 526 -12.64 -2.89 -2.37
C SER A 526 -13.06 -4.26 -1.82
N SER A 527 -12.07 -5.01 -1.32
CA SER A 527 -12.30 -6.26 -0.60
C SER A 527 -13.06 -6.06 0.71
N ASP A 528 -13.05 -4.84 1.27
CA ASP A 528 -13.76 -4.49 2.50
C ASP A 528 -15.27 -4.69 2.39
N VAL A 529 -15.81 -4.52 1.19
CA VAL A 529 -17.23 -4.79 0.88
C VAL A 529 -17.57 -6.27 1.08
N ILE A 530 -16.65 -7.18 0.72
CA ILE A 530 -16.83 -8.62 0.91
C ILE A 530 -16.84 -8.95 2.42
N TYR A 531 -15.92 -8.40 3.19
CA TYR A 531 -15.85 -8.66 4.64
C TYR A 531 -17.07 -8.13 5.38
N GLU A 532 -17.54 -6.94 5.04
CA GLU A 532 -18.75 -6.38 5.65
C GLU A 532 -20.00 -7.17 5.24
N THR A 533 -20.09 -7.59 3.97
CA THR A 533 -21.16 -8.48 3.48
C THR A 533 -21.14 -9.83 4.20
N MET A 534 -19.97 -10.45 4.39
CA MET A 534 -19.81 -11.67 5.18
C MET A 534 -20.34 -11.48 6.59
N ARG A 535 -19.96 -10.39 7.26
CA ARG A 535 -20.39 -10.07 8.63
C ARG A 535 -21.91 -9.97 8.72
N GLN A 536 -22.54 -9.23 7.81
CA GLN A 536 -24.00 -9.03 7.80
C GLN A 536 -24.76 -10.33 7.49
N ILE A 537 -24.30 -11.11 6.51
CA ILE A 537 -24.91 -12.41 6.18
C ILE A 537 -24.79 -13.38 7.35
N LEU A 538 -23.60 -13.51 7.96
CA LEU A 538 -23.40 -14.41 9.10
C LEU A 538 -24.23 -13.97 10.32
N ALA A 539 -24.27 -12.66 10.61
CA ALA A 539 -25.11 -12.11 11.68
C ALA A 539 -26.59 -12.37 11.40
N ALA A 540 -27.08 -12.11 10.19
CA ALA A 540 -28.47 -12.35 9.83
C ALA A 540 -28.83 -13.85 9.89
N ARG A 541 -27.95 -14.75 9.45
CA ARG A 541 -28.16 -16.21 9.59
C ARG A 541 -28.24 -16.64 11.06
N ALA A 542 -27.45 -16.03 11.94
CA ALA A 542 -27.49 -16.29 13.38
C ALA A 542 -28.76 -15.72 14.02
N ILE A 543 -29.15 -14.49 13.67
CA ILE A 543 -30.36 -13.83 14.18
C ILE A 543 -31.63 -14.58 13.76
N HIS A 544 -31.69 -15.04 12.51
CA HIS A 544 -32.86 -15.71 11.95
C HIS A 544 -32.80 -17.26 12.04
N ASN A 545 -31.81 -17.83 12.75
CA ASN A 545 -31.63 -19.28 12.91
C ASN A 545 -31.64 -20.07 11.59
N ILE A 546 -30.97 -19.55 10.57
CA ILE A 546 -30.92 -20.16 9.22
C ILE A 546 -29.72 -21.11 9.15
N PHE A 547 -29.98 -22.41 9.37
CA PHE A 547 -28.94 -23.45 9.36
C PHE A 547 -28.77 -24.15 8.00
N ARG A 548 -29.76 -24.04 7.09
CA ARG A 548 -29.70 -24.71 5.78
C ARG A 548 -28.73 -23.99 4.84
N MET A 549 -27.81 -24.74 4.23
CA MET A 549 -26.87 -24.25 3.21
C MET A 549 -26.94 -25.15 1.98
N THR A 550 -26.83 -24.56 0.79
CA THR A 550 -26.87 -25.29 -0.48
C THR A 550 -25.44 -25.61 -0.93
N GLU A 551 -25.08 -26.88 -0.98
CA GLU A 551 -23.79 -27.36 -1.49
C GLU A 551 -23.78 -27.39 -3.02
N SER A 552 -22.71 -26.85 -3.61
CA SER A 552 -22.47 -26.75 -5.05
C SER A 552 -21.01 -27.07 -5.37
N HIS A 553 -20.74 -27.54 -6.58
CA HIS A 553 -19.39 -27.61 -7.14
C HIS A 553 -19.07 -26.31 -7.89
N LEU A 554 -18.13 -25.52 -7.38
CA LEU A 554 -17.62 -24.32 -8.05
C LEU A 554 -16.48 -24.71 -9.00
N LEU A 555 -16.72 -24.59 -10.30
CA LEU A 555 -15.71 -24.77 -11.34
C LEU A 555 -15.17 -23.40 -11.78
N VAL A 556 -13.86 -23.22 -11.65
CA VAL A 556 -13.12 -22.03 -12.11
C VAL A 556 -12.48 -22.36 -13.45
N THR A 557 -12.80 -21.58 -14.49
CA THR A 557 -12.16 -21.64 -15.82
C THR A 557 -11.57 -20.30 -16.21
N CYS A 558 -10.85 -20.21 -17.35
CA CYS A 558 -10.33 -18.92 -17.83
C CYS A 558 -11.43 -17.94 -18.29
N ASP A 559 -12.66 -18.43 -18.50
CA ASP A 559 -13.76 -17.63 -19.06
C ASP A 559 -14.84 -17.30 -18.02
N CYS A 560 -15.07 -18.17 -17.05
CA CYS A 560 -16.18 -18.04 -16.12
C CYS A 560 -16.02 -18.87 -14.83
N LEU A 561 -16.81 -18.51 -13.82
CA LEU A 561 -17.08 -19.32 -12.65
C LEU A 561 -18.43 -20.02 -12.85
N LYS A 562 -18.50 -21.34 -12.66
CA LYS A 562 -19.74 -22.11 -12.77
C LYS A 562 -20.08 -22.76 -11.43
N LEU A 563 -21.32 -22.65 -11.00
CA LEU A 563 -21.85 -23.46 -9.89
C LEU A 563 -22.62 -24.63 -10.48
N ILE A 564 -22.15 -25.84 -10.21
CA ILE A 564 -22.69 -27.10 -10.72
C ILE A 564 -23.35 -27.83 -9.57
N ASP A 565 -24.55 -28.36 -9.81
CA ASP A 565 -25.24 -29.19 -8.85
C ASP A 565 -24.50 -30.52 -8.67
N PRO A 566 -24.12 -30.91 -7.44
CA PRO A 566 -23.34 -32.11 -7.21
C PRO A 566 -24.12 -33.39 -7.57
N GLN A 567 -25.45 -33.38 -7.49
CA GLN A 567 -26.30 -34.54 -7.76
C GLN A 567 -26.65 -34.68 -9.24
N THR A 568 -27.01 -33.59 -9.92
CA THR A 568 -27.47 -33.64 -11.32
C THR A 568 -26.38 -33.33 -12.33
N GLN A 569 -25.21 -32.83 -11.90
CA GLN A 569 -24.12 -32.33 -12.75
C GLN A 569 -24.56 -31.21 -13.70
N VAL A 570 -25.72 -30.59 -13.46
CA VAL A 570 -26.22 -29.46 -14.24
C VAL A 570 -25.60 -28.17 -13.72
N THR A 571 -25.10 -27.33 -14.62
CA THR A 571 -24.66 -25.96 -14.28
C THR A 571 -25.88 -25.13 -13.85
N ARG A 572 -25.93 -24.74 -12.57
CA ARG A 572 -26.99 -23.93 -11.96
C ARG A 572 -26.82 -22.44 -12.26
N LEU A 573 -25.59 -21.94 -12.17
CA LEU A 573 -25.26 -20.54 -12.42
C LEU A 573 -23.91 -20.42 -13.12
N ARG A 574 -23.77 -19.44 -14.00
CA ARG A 574 -22.52 -19.11 -14.70
C ARG A 574 -22.23 -17.62 -14.57
N PHE A 575 -21.08 -17.30 -14.02
CA PHE A 575 -20.60 -15.94 -13.81
C PHE A 575 -19.44 -15.66 -14.77
N PRO A 576 -19.59 -14.77 -15.78
CA PRO A 576 -18.47 -14.39 -16.65
C PRO A 576 -17.32 -13.82 -15.84
N LEU A 577 -16.09 -14.23 -16.13
CA LEU A 577 -14.92 -13.78 -15.36
C LEU A 577 -14.67 -12.28 -15.51
N SER A 578 -15.08 -11.71 -16.65
CA SER A 578 -15.07 -10.25 -16.92
C SER A 578 -16.02 -9.46 -16.02
N SER A 579 -17.05 -10.09 -15.46
CA SER A 579 -18.03 -9.47 -14.55
C SER A 579 -17.63 -9.59 -13.08
N VAL A 580 -16.67 -10.46 -12.75
CA VAL A 580 -16.17 -10.61 -11.38
C VAL A 580 -15.18 -9.47 -11.12
N VAL A 581 -15.50 -8.54 -10.24
CA VAL A 581 -14.67 -7.36 -9.96
C VAL A 581 -13.58 -7.71 -8.95
N VAL A 582 -13.98 -8.13 -7.76
CA VAL A 582 -13.09 -8.50 -6.66
C VAL A 582 -13.46 -9.87 -6.09
N CYS A 583 -12.45 -10.64 -5.67
CA CYS A 583 -12.61 -11.92 -4.97
C CYS A 583 -11.66 -11.93 -3.78
N SER A 584 -12.14 -12.35 -2.60
CA SER A 584 -11.36 -12.33 -1.38
C SER A 584 -11.81 -13.41 -0.39
N SER A 585 -10.86 -13.96 0.35
CA SER A 585 -11.07 -14.94 1.43
C SER A 585 -10.99 -14.27 2.79
N HIS A 586 -11.73 -14.80 3.77
CA HIS A 586 -11.71 -14.26 5.13
C HIS A 586 -10.37 -14.54 5.83
N GLN A 587 -9.84 -13.56 6.56
CA GLN A 587 -8.50 -13.62 7.16
C GLN A 587 -8.39 -14.68 8.29
N GLU A 588 -9.39 -14.75 9.16
CA GLU A 588 -9.38 -15.70 10.29
C GLU A 588 -10.05 -17.04 9.96
N ASN A 589 -11.23 -17.02 9.33
CA ASN A 589 -11.92 -18.24 8.90
C ASN A 589 -11.54 -18.59 7.46
N LYS A 590 -10.50 -19.43 7.31
CA LYS A 590 -9.99 -19.83 6.00
C LYS A 590 -11.01 -20.54 5.10
N ARG A 591 -12.14 -21.01 5.63
CA ARG A 591 -13.20 -21.64 4.83
C ARG A 591 -14.09 -20.62 4.13
N LEU A 592 -14.10 -19.35 4.55
CA LEU A 592 -14.99 -18.35 3.99
C LEU A 592 -14.32 -17.60 2.83
N PHE A 593 -15.06 -17.44 1.75
CA PHE A 593 -14.64 -16.59 0.64
C PHE A 593 -15.87 -15.96 -0.04
N GLY A 594 -15.62 -14.89 -0.79
CA GLY A 594 -16.67 -14.23 -1.56
C GLY A 594 -16.12 -13.54 -2.79
N PHE A 595 -17.02 -13.17 -3.69
CA PHE A 595 -16.70 -12.36 -4.85
C PHE A 595 -17.84 -11.40 -5.18
N VAL A 596 -17.47 -10.28 -5.80
CA VAL A 596 -18.40 -9.24 -6.23
C VAL A 596 -18.60 -9.35 -7.73
N LEU A 597 -19.86 -9.41 -8.16
CA LEU A 597 -20.29 -9.45 -9.54
C LEU A 597 -20.90 -8.11 -9.92
N GLN A 598 -20.41 -7.50 -11.00
CA GLN A 598 -21.00 -6.31 -11.58
C GLN A 598 -21.73 -6.68 -12.88
N THR A 599 -23.03 -6.45 -12.92
CA THR A 599 -23.87 -6.76 -14.08
C THR A 599 -24.30 -5.49 -14.81
N ALA A 600 -24.19 -5.49 -16.14
CA ALA A 600 -24.52 -4.33 -16.97
C ALA A 600 -26.03 -4.22 -17.28
N GLU A 601 -26.83 -5.24 -16.96
CA GLU A 601 -28.20 -5.41 -17.49
C GLU A 601 -29.32 -5.10 -16.49
N GLY A 602 -29.03 -4.77 -15.23
CA GLY A 602 -30.00 -4.26 -14.26
C GLY A 602 -29.90 -2.75 -14.12
N ARG A 603 -30.81 -1.97 -14.72
CA ARG A 603 -30.88 -0.51 -14.50
C ARG A 603 -32.00 -0.19 -13.52
N VAL A 604 -31.64 0.06 -12.27
CA VAL A 604 -32.44 0.93 -11.38
C VAL A 604 -31.65 2.25 -11.28
N ASP A 605 -32.26 3.35 -11.69
CA ASP A 605 -31.66 4.71 -11.69
C ASP A 605 -30.34 4.92 -12.47
N GLY A 606 -29.98 4.01 -13.39
CA GLY A 606 -28.85 4.18 -14.30
C GLY A 606 -27.47 3.80 -13.74
N ARG A 607 -27.39 3.13 -12.57
CA ARG A 607 -26.16 2.55 -12.02
C ARG A 607 -26.13 1.02 -12.24
N PRO A 608 -24.95 0.42 -12.47
CA PRO A 608 -24.83 -1.04 -12.62
C PRO A 608 -25.12 -1.75 -11.30
N VAL A 609 -26.00 -2.76 -11.33
CA VAL A 609 -26.30 -3.59 -10.16
C VAL A 609 -25.08 -4.44 -9.82
N THR A 610 -24.61 -4.29 -8.58
CA THR A 610 -23.42 -4.95 -8.07
C THR A 610 -23.82 -5.85 -6.91
N VAL A 611 -23.55 -7.15 -7.01
CA VAL A 611 -23.97 -8.15 -6.02
C VAL A 611 -22.76 -8.87 -5.46
N CYS A 612 -22.67 -8.98 -4.14
CA CYS A 612 -21.65 -9.75 -3.46
C CYS A 612 -22.20 -11.13 -3.08
N TYR A 613 -21.48 -12.19 -3.46
CA TYR A 613 -21.83 -13.57 -3.15
C TYR A 613 -20.84 -14.16 -2.14
N ILE A 614 -21.36 -14.76 -1.08
CA ILE A 614 -20.56 -15.33 0.02
C ILE A 614 -20.77 -16.84 0.11
N PHE A 615 -19.66 -17.57 0.27
CA PHE A 615 -19.61 -19.03 0.32
C PHE A 615 -18.72 -19.53 1.45
N GLU A 616 -19.02 -20.73 1.92
CA GLU A 616 -18.14 -21.57 2.74
C GLU A 616 -17.55 -22.68 1.88
N SER A 617 -16.24 -22.84 1.85
CA SER A 617 -15.55 -23.93 1.16
C SER A 617 -15.14 -25.05 2.12
N ASN A 618 -15.10 -26.28 1.61
CA ASN A 618 -14.46 -27.39 2.32
C ASN A 618 -12.93 -27.30 2.31
N ASN A 619 -12.35 -26.46 1.45
CA ASN A 619 -10.92 -26.19 1.32
C ASN A 619 -10.58 -24.77 1.82
N ASP A 620 -9.31 -24.37 1.76
CA ASP A 620 -8.93 -22.98 1.97
C ASP A 620 -9.51 -22.09 0.86
N GLY A 621 -10.32 -21.11 1.24
CA GLY A 621 -10.91 -20.10 0.36
C GLY A 621 -9.85 -19.27 -0.37
N GLU A 622 -8.67 -19.10 0.23
CA GLU A 622 -7.51 -18.46 -0.41
C GLU A 622 -7.12 -19.17 -1.71
N LYS A 623 -7.14 -20.52 -1.73
CA LYS A 623 -6.84 -21.30 -2.96
C LYS A 623 -7.85 -21.04 -4.07
N ILE A 624 -9.10 -20.77 -3.71
CA ILE A 624 -10.15 -20.42 -4.69
C ILE A 624 -9.87 -19.02 -5.23
N CYS A 625 -9.57 -18.06 -4.36
CA CYS A 625 -9.21 -16.70 -4.76
C CYS A 625 -7.96 -16.67 -5.67
N ASP A 626 -6.93 -17.45 -5.34
CA ASP A 626 -5.72 -17.62 -6.16
C ASP A 626 -6.04 -18.20 -7.54
N SER A 627 -6.94 -19.19 -7.59
CA SER A 627 -7.37 -19.81 -8.85
C SER A 627 -8.14 -18.84 -9.72
N VAL A 628 -9.00 -18.02 -9.12
CA VAL A 628 -9.73 -16.94 -9.81
C VAL A 628 -8.76 -15.85 -10.28
N GLY A 629 -7.76 -15.49 -9.47
CA GLY A 629 -6.71 -14.54 -9.81
C GLY A 629 -5.86 -15.02 -11.00
N LEU A 630 -5.43 -16.28 -10.97
CA LEU A 630 -4.69 -16.91 -12.05
C LEU A 630 -5.54 -16.98 -13.34
N ALA A 631 -6.81 -17.36 -13.24
CA ALA A 631 -7.74 -17.35 -14.36
C ALA A 631 -7.85 -15.94 -15.00
N LYS A 632 -7.95 -14.89 -14.18
CA LYS A 632 -7.99 -13.49 -14.66
C LYS A 632 -6.69 -13.10 -15.36
N GLN A 633 -5.53 -13.51 -14.83
CA GLN A 633 -4.23 -13.19 -15.43
C GLN A 633 -4.05 -13.89 -16.78
N ILE A 634 -4.50 -15.15 -16.90
CA ILE A 634 -4.49 -15.92 -18.15
C ILE A 634 -5.42 -15.25 -19.17
N ALA A 635 -6.64 -14.90 -18.76
CA ALA A 635 -7.61 -14.21 -19.62
C ALA A 635 -7.06 -12.86 -20.13
N PHE A 636 -6.41 -12.08 -19.26
CA PHE A 636 -5.80 -10.81 -19.62
C PHE A 636 -4.65 -10.96 -20.63
N HIS A 637 -3.75 -11.92 -20.43
CA HIS A 637 -2.66 -12.19 -21.37
C HIS A 637 -3.20 -12.66 -22.73
N SER A 638 -4.18 -13.56 -22.73
CA SER A 638 -4.85 -14.01 -23.96
C SER A 638 -5.50 -12.85 -24.72
N GLU A 639 -6.08 -11.87 -24.02
CA GLU A 639 -6.68 -10.69 -24.65
C GLU A 639 -5.63 -9.71 -25.20
N MET A 640 -4.52 -9.52 -24.48
CA MET A 640 -3.40 -8.68 -24.90
C MET A 640 -2.68 -9.26 -26.12
N ASP A 641 -2.46 -10.58 -26.16
CA ASP A 641 -1.87 -11.27 -27.29
C ASP A 641 -2.76 -11.12 -28.52
N ARG A 642 -4.09 -11.31 -28.37
CA ARG A 642 -5.06 -11.07 -29.45
C ARG A 642 -4.98 -9.64 -29.99
N LYS A 643 -4.98 -8.63 -29.11
CA LYS A 643 -4.84 -7.20 -29.50
C LYS A 643 -3.50 -6.90 -30.16
N ALA A 644 -2.41 -7.57 -29.75
CA ALA A 644 -1.10 -7.41 -30.36
C ALA A 644 -1.05 -7.99 -31.78
N THR A 645 -1.66 -9.16 -32.01
CA THR A 645 -1.84 -9.71 -33.36
C THR A 645 -2.70 -8.81 -34.24
N GLU A 646 -3.82 -8.30 -33.73
CA GLU A 646 -4.70 -7.38 -34.49
C GLU A 646 -3.97 -6.09 -34.87
N LYS A 647 -3.21 -5.50 -33.95
CA LYS A 647 -2.42 -4.28 -34.21
C LYS A 647 -1.27 -4.53 -35.19
N LYS A 648 -0.68 -5.74 -35.17
CA LYS A 648 0.35 -6.16 -36.12
C LYS A 648 -0.23 -6.36 -37.52
N GLU A 649 -1.40 -7.01 -37.63
CA GLU A 649 -2.11 -7.16 -38.90
C GLU A 649 -2.57 -5.80 -39.48
N GLU A 650 -3.00 -4.86 -38.64
CA GLU A 650 -3.33 -3.49 -39.06
C GLU A 650 -2.09 -2.72 -39.53
N GLN A 651 -0.95 -2.85 -38.84
CA GLN A 651 0.31 -2.24 -39.28
C GLN A 651 0.83 -2.84 -40.58
N ASP A 652 0.70 -4.15 -40.77
CA ASP A 652 1.14 -4.82 -41.99
C ASP A 652 0.23 -4.44 -43.17
N LYS A 653 -1.10 -4.34 -42.97
CA LYS A 653 -2.04 -3.77 -43.96
C LYS A 653 -1.76 -2.29 -44.28
N ALA A 654 -1.36 -1.50 -43.29
CA ALA A 654 -1.02 -0.10 -43.49
C ALA A 654 0.29 0.05 -44.29
N LYS A 655 1.31 -0.76 -44.00
CA LYS A 655 2.57 -0.80 -44.77
C LYS A 655 2.34 -1.28 -46.19
N GLU A 656 1.48 -2.27 -46.40
CA GLU A 656 1.14 -2.77 -47.74
C GLU A 656 0.45 -1.67 -48.57
N LYS A 657 -0.50 -0.93 -47.98
CA LYS A 657 -1.11 0.24 -48.63
C LYS A 657 -0.10 1.34 -48.95
N GLN A 658 0.83 1.63 -48.03
CA GLN A 658 1.87 2.64 -48.22
C GLN A 658 2.88 2.23 -49.31
N GLN A 659 3.18 0.93 -49.41
CA GLN A 659 4.02 0.34 -50.47
C GLN A 659 3.31 0.40 -51.84
N GLU A 660 2.00 0.13 -51.89
CA GLU A 660 1.17 0.30 -53.09
C GLU A 660 1.08 1.76 -53.55
N GLU A 661 0.97 2.70 -52.61
CA GLU A 661 0.92 4.12 -52.93
C GLU A 661 2.28 4.62 -53.45
N LEU A 662 3.37 4.18 -52.83
CA LEU A 662 4.73 4.48 -53.28
C LEU A 662 5.04 3.87 -54.66
N SER A 663 4.53 2.66 -54.95
CA SER A 663 4.71 2.04 -56.27
C SER A 663 3.91 2.75 -57.36
N LYS A 664 2.68 3.20 -57.06
CA LYS A 664 1.90 4.08 -57.94
C LYS A 664 2.61 5.39 -58.18
N GLN A 665 3.23 6.00 -57.16
CA GLN A 665 3.93 7.26 -57.28
C GLN A 665 5.21 7.15 -58.14
N LYS A 666 5.97 6.06 -57.98
CA LYS A 666 7.10 5.74 -58.86
C LYS A 666 6.67 5.46 -60.30
N GLN A 667 5.51 4.84 -60.51
CA GLN A 667 4.97 4.63 -61.85
C GLN A 667 4.58 5.97 -62.50
N ILE A 668 3.95 6.87 -61.75
CA ILE A 668 3.61 8.22 -62.21
C ILE A 668 4.88 9.02 -62.56
N GLU A 669 5.93 8.93 -61.73
CA GLU A 669 7.21 9.59 -62.00
C GLU A 669 7.86 9.07 -63.29
N LYS A 670 7.87 7.75 -63.47
CA LYS A 670 8.38 7.10 -64.69
C LYS A 670 7.58 7.51 -65.93
N ASP A 671 6.26 7.55 -65.83
CA ASP A 671 5.39 7.99 -66.94
C ASP A 671 5.64 9.48 -67.27
N LEU A 672 5.86 10.33 -66.26
CA LEU A 672 6.17 11.75 -66.43
C LEU A 672 7.56 11.96 -67.05
N GLU A 673 8.54 11.14 -66.68
CA GLU A 673 9.90 11.16 -67.23
C GLU A 673 9.91 10.66 -68.68
N GLU A 674 9.07 9.67 -69.01
CA GLU A 674 8.87 9.19 -70.37
C GLU A 674 8.15 10.24 -71.24
N GLN A 675 7.13 10.92 -70.72
CA GLN A 675 6.52 12.08 -71.38
C GLN A 675 7.53 13.21 -71.60
N SER A 676 8.38 13.50 -70.62
CA SER A 676 9.42 14.53 -70.73
C SER A 676 10.47 14.18 -71.79
N ARG A 677 10.86 12.89 -71.91
CA ARG A 677 11.73 12.40 -72.98
C ARG A 677 11.07 12.50 -74.36
N LEU A 678 9.77 12.22 -74.46
CA LEU A 678 9.02 12.34 -75.72
C LEU A 678 8.87 13.81 -76.17
N ILE A 679 8.67 14.74 -75.22
CA ILE A 679 8.62 16.19 -75.50
C ILE A 679 10.00 16.70 -75.94
N ALA A 680 11.08 16.25 -75.29
CA ALA A 680 12.46 16.59 -75.67
C ALA A 680 12.86 16.02 -77.04
N ALA A 681 12.32 14.87 -77.45
CA ALA A 681 12.54 14.29 -78.76
C ALA A 681 11.77 15.00 -79.90
N SER A 682 10.71 15.75 -79.57
CA SER A 682 9.87 16.49 -80.54
C SER A 682 10.44 17.87 -80.91
N SER A 683 11.37 18.41 -80.10
CA SER A 683 11.93 19.75 -80.31
C SER A 683 13.34 19.72 -80.93
N ARG A 684 13.39 19.52 -82.26
CA ARG A 684 14.57 19.81 -83.10
C ARG A 684 14.28 20.99 -84.02
N PRO A 685 15.02 22.13 -83.92
CA PRO A 685 15.08 23.13 -84.99
C PRO A 685 16.27 22.86 -85.93
N THR A 686 16.01 23.00 -87.24
CA THR A 686 16.97 23.03 -88.36
C THR A 686 17.85 24.31 -88.37
N PRO A 687 19.02 24.31 -89.06
CA PRO A 687 20.13 25.26 -88.85
C PRO A 687 20.16 26.42 -89.90
N PRO A 688 21.24 27.22 -90.00
CA PRO A 688 21.48 28.52 -89.36
C PRO A 688 21.37 29.73 -90.33
N ALA A 689 21.39 30.96 -89.80
CA ALA A 689 21.77 32.18 -90.54
C ALA A 689 22.67 33.08 -89.65
N PRO A 690 23.67 33.79 -90.22
CA PRO A 690 24.79 34.33 -89.44
C PRO A 690 24.69 35.83 -89.10
N ASN A 691 25.53 36.23 -88.14
CA ASN A 691 26.01 37.59 -87.78
C ASN A 691 25.05 38.43 -86.91
N ALA A 692 25.49 39.22 -85.91
CA ALA A 692 26.80 39.51 -85.34
C ALA A 692 26.60 40.23 -83.98
N ASP A 693 27.67 40.22 -83.18
CA ASP A 693 28.07 41.20 -82.15
C ASP A 693 27.20 41.46 -80.91
N GLY A 694 27.86 41.42 -79.73
CA GLY A 694 27.33 42.07 -78.53
C GLY A 694 27.80 41.51 -77.21
N GLN A 695 28.95 42.01 -76.77
CA GLN A 695 29.56 42.03 -75.43
C GLN A 695 28.64 42.05 -74.18
N PHE A 696 29.26 41.76 -73.02
CA PHE A 696 28.84 41.86 -71.60
C PHE A 696 28.09 40.65 -70.99
N LEU A 697 28.20 40.26 -69.71
CA LEU A 697 29.14 40.37 -68.57
C LEU A 697 28.44 39.56 -67.42
N VAL A 698 29.22 39.10 -66.41
CA VAL A 698 28.80 38.86 -64.99
C VAL A 698 28.49 37.41 -64.53
N LEU A 699 29.50 36.90 -63.80
CA LEU A 699 29.53 36.18 -62.49
C LEU A 699 28.93 34.76 -62.36
N SER A 700 29.77 33.74 -62.11
CA SER A 700 30.22 33.20 -60.78
C SER A 700 29.15 32.32 -60.12
N LYS A 701 29.38 31.17 -59.48
CA LYS A 701 30.54 30.34 -59.06
C LYS A 701 29.92 28.96 -58.71
N SER A 702 30.45 27.84 -59.19
CA SER A 702 31.33 26.90 -58.46
C SER A 702 30.70 26.16 -57.26
N GLN A 703 30.56 24.84 -57.39
CA GLN A 703 30.73 23.87 -56.29
C GLN A 703 31.62 22.71 -56.77
N SER A 704 32.63 22.44 -55.96
CA SER A 704 33.64 21.35 -55.91
C SER A 704 33.00 19.96 -55.79
N GLU A 705 33.45 18.94 -56.55
CA GLU A 705 34.54 17.98 -56.21
C GLU A 705 34.35 17.38 -54.80
N ASP A 706 33.88 16.14 -54.58
CA ASP A 706 34.06 14.81 -55.21
C ASP A 706 35.37 14.10 -54.85
N SER A 707 35.30 12.76 -54.84
CA SER A 707 36.36 11.73 -54.70
C SER A 707 36.52 11.14 -53.29
N ASP A 708 36.61 9.82 -53.05
CA ASP A 708 36.69 8.65 -53.93
C ASP A 708 36.51 7.35 -53.10
N ALA A 709 36.35 6.24 -53.83
CA ALA A 709 36.07 4.87 -53.48
C ALA A 709 37.24 4.02 -52.92
N GLY A 710 36.91 2.78 -52.51
CA GLY A 710 37.70 1.60 -52.91
C GLY A 710 38.21 0.63 -51.80
N PRO A 711 38.48 -0.65 -52.12
CA PRO A 711 37.95 -1.81 -51.35
C PRO A 711 38.96 -2.92 -50.93
N GLU A 712 38.40 -4.01 -50.35
CA GLU A 712 38.87 -5.41 -50.15
C GLU A 712 39.75 -5.84 -48.94
N GLY A 713 39.37 -6.98 -48.31
CA GLY A 713 40.32 -7.91 -47.67
C GLY A 713 39.92 -8.76 -46.43
N ARG A 714 39.28 -9.93 -46.64
CA ARG A 714 39.43 -11.28 -46.01
C ARG A 714 39.37 -11.59 -44.48
N GLU A 715 38.59 -12.65 -44.21
CA GLU A 715 38.76 -13.81 -43.29
C GLU A 715 38.99 -13.63 -41.76
N LYS A 716 38.06 -14.17 -40.94
CA LYS A 716 38.13 -15.52 -40.30
C LYS A 716 36.94 -15.73 -39.36
N GLY A 717 36.40 -16.94 -39.36
CA GLY A 717 35.54 -17.44 -38.30
C GLY A 717 36.36 -18.05 -37.17
N GLU A 718 35.78 -18.09 -35.97
CA GLU A 718 36.03 -19.14 -34.99
C GLU A 718 34.84 -19.25 -34.03
N SER A 719 34.56 -20.49 -33.66
CA SER A 719 33.49 -20.96 -32.79
C SER A 719 34.00 -21.10 -31.35
N GLU A 720 33.05 -21.39 -30.46
CA GLU A 720 33.15 -21.99 -29.11
C GLU A 720 33.09 -21.08 -27.86
N ALA A 721 32.27 -21.62 -26.93
CA ALA A 721 31.97 -21.27 -25.54
C ALA A 721 30.93 -20.17 -25.27
#